data_AF-A0A0H2S7A8-F1
#
_entry.id   AF-A0A0H2S7A8-F1
#
_cell.length_a   1.000
_cell.length_b   1.000
_cell.length_c   1.000
_cell.angle_alpha   90.00
_cell.angle_beta   90.00
_cell.angle_gamma   90.00
#
_symmetry.space_group_name_H-M   'P 1'
#
loop_
_entity.id
_entity.type
_entity.pdbx_description
1 polymer ?
#
loop_
_entity_poly.entity_id
_entity_poly.type
_entity_poly.pdbx_seq_one_letter_code
_entity_poly.pdbx_strand_id
1 'polypeptide(L)'
;MSLKQPKILIAGAGPAGLAVALTLLKNDVPVRIIEKDLQFHNGTRGPAVQPRTLEVERHLGVLQDTEKFAISGWDIRVYDDNDPYRVAKTRLMAQSVEPTITFPISVPLLVPQYLHESVYRKHIDALGGSIDKGVTLVGLTQDSDGVTVDLSQDVDGSPQTVKEKYDWVVGSDGAHSTVRKALDIQFIGETRDSERMYIADCKVEGVEEVASHVWGDERDEKVLVRYTGQPKSFQLLFTGTATDFSALRTKEVAKIQEVVTRITRRKDIKILDVTWQGEWRPNIRKAEHFQSGRVFLFNLGWKLALAAKGHASTQLLSSYEAERAPVIAEMIKISTTLHDQNLAADLATGAGTHKGHDHPRVKQDPSPRNRRLFQLDVNYRWSAVVQDERFGDEENARMQPDAYGVEGHDILAGDRAPDAPDLLVLTKAQASGSVFSCADEGQLTRFFDIYAPNRHSVVFFGPSVLLAQSPALLQPLRKLPVELLRAILVISQQSKVEDLSFPPFDLVVHDTSGHAYKEYGISPDDLHIVIVRPDGVIGAFAKGTEGVAKYFNTILARSPANRNAGKSQSGFSHASARLLKVTDGRSCKSWGHLSNPNLHHLHAHSKWFSLRNTLSKRLRSTTRKATWFVSLLNFLEHKSKDTQWIVVDAKVYDLTRFANLHPGGAAVLFAKAVAGKDATDVFYGLHRHEVLERPQYKRLQIGAVAGRKEKFRALSGSDLSEVPYAEPGWLSEGFHNPYYNDSHRRFQKALRQFVTDVVRPEMLAREDDGKKISQSVVDKLAEMNIHAMRLGPGKHLKGRKLLGGVVTPEEFDYFHELIISFEYGRLGVRGSMDGLLAGGVIGLPPVLNFGSPEIQAKVVPEVLDGKKYICLAVSEAFAGSDVGGLQTTAVRVRDENGQEFWEVSGTKKWITNGVYADYFTTACRTEPSLATGGKGGYTVILIPRGEGLETKPIKTSYSPTAGTAFVTFDKVRVPLAYTLGEVGDGMRVILSNFNHERWMIVCVAARTQRLIVEECLKWANQRIAFGKTLFSQAVVRQKLAHMIERVEASQAWLEFITHQMNNMSYEEQSDKLAGPIALLKQFITRTGRETADDAAQIFGGRSITQGGMGKLIENFHRTSPFDAILGGAEDVMGDLGVRQVMRKMPKHARL
;
A
#
# COMPACT_ATOMS: atom_id res chain seq x y z
N MET A 1 -20.76 51.02 15.31
CA MET A 1 -20.38 50.48 16.64
C MET A 1 -19.05 51.08 17.04
N SER A 2 -18.71 51.12 18.34
CA SER A 2 -17.32 51.37 18.73
C SER A 2 -16.44 50.19 18.28
N LEU A 3 -15.31 50.46 17.62
CA LEU A 3 -14.35 49.43 17.24
C LEU A 3 -13.69 48.90 18.52
N LYS A 4 -14.05 47.67 18.90
CA LYS A 4 -13.39 46.97 20.02
C LYS A 4 -11.90 46.83 19.69
N GLN A 5 -11.05 47.31 20.60
CA GLN A 5 -9.60 47.23 20.48
C GLN A 5 -9.15 45.77 20.20
N PRO A 6 -8.24 45.55 19.23
CA PRO A 6 -7.82 44.20 18.86
C PRO A 6 -7.13 43.49 20.02
N LYS A 7 -7.58 42.26 20.31
CA LYS A 7 -7.05 41.43 21.40
C LYS A 7 -5.93 40.49 20.96
N ILE A 8 -5.79 40.29 19.65
CA ILE A 8 -4.80 39.38 19.06
C ILE A 8 -4.00 40.15 18.02
N LEU A 9 -2.67 40.03 18.07
CA LEU A 9 -1.79 40.44 16.99
C LEU A 9 -1.39 39.24 16.12
N ILE A 10 -1.43 39.42 14.81
CA ILE A 10 -0.95 38.47 13.80
C ILE A 10 0.23 39.10 13.07
N ALA A 11 1.43 38.54 13.24
CA ALA A 11 2.66 39.04 12.66
C ALA A 11 2.98 38.32 11.34
N GLY A 12 2.91 39.04 10.22
CA GLY A 12 3.15 38.54 8.87
C GLY A 12 1.85 38.12 8.16
N ALA A 13 1.59 38.74 7.01
CA ALA A 13 0.35 38.62 6.22
C ALA A 13 0.47 37.64 5.03
N GLY A 14 1.28 36.58 5.19
CA GLY A 14 1.28 35.43 4.28
C GLY A 14 0.09 34.48 4.52
N PRO A 15 -0.02 33.36 3.78
CA PRO A 15 -1.25 32.55 3.73
C PRO A 15 -1.70 32.02 5.10
N ALA A 16 -0.75 31.64 5.97
CA ALA A 16 -1.05 31.19 7.33
C ALA A 16 -1.64 32.30 8.22
N GLY A 17 -1.09 33.52 8.14
CA GLY A 17 -1.57 34.67 8.91
C GLY A 17 -2.94 35.13 8.42
N LEU A 18 -3.12 35.21 7.09
CA LEU A 18 -4.39 35.57 6.46
C LEU A 18 -5.50 34.55 6.77
N ALA A 19 -5.22 33.25 6.73
CA ALA A 19 -6.20 32.22 7.09
C ALA A 19 -6.61 32.31 8.57
N VAL A 20 -5.66 32.58 9.48
CA VAL A 20 -5.97 32.79 10.91
C VAL A 20 -6.79 34.06 11.12
N ALA A 21 -6.40 35.18 10.49
CA ALA A 21 -7.11 36.45 10.57
C ALA A 21 -8.56 36.32 10.08
N LEU A 22 -8.76 35.72 8.90
CA LEU A 22 -10.08 35.49 8.34
C LEU A 22 -10.95 34.58 9.22
N THR A 23 -10.35 33.54 9.83
CA THR A 23 -11.05 32.67 10.79
C THR A 23 -11.49 33.42 12.05
N LEU A 24 -10.65 34.31 12.58
CA LEU A 24 -10.93 35.11 13.78
C LEU A 24 -11.97 36.20 13.51
N LEU A 25 -11.91 36.88 12.36
CA LEU A 25 -12.90 37.87 11.93
C LEU A 25 -14.27 37.23 11.67
N LYS A 26 -14.31 36.05 11.01
CA LYS A 26 -15.54 35.22 10.89
C LYS A 26 -16.03 34.62 12.22
N ASN A 27 -15.32 34.86 13.32
CA ASN A 27 -15.68 34.54 14.70
C ASN A 27 -16.01 35.78 15.54
N ASP A 28 -16.12 36.97 14.95
CA ASP A 28 -16.36 38.25 15.67
C ASP A 28 -15.25 38.62 16.67
N VAL A 29 -14.02 38.15 16.43
CA VAL A 29 -12.83 38.45 17.25
C VAL A 29 -11.97 39.49 16.52
N PRO A 30 -11.86 40.74 17.03
CA PRO A 30 -11.02 41.77 16.42
C PRO A 30 -9.53 41.43 16.54
N VAL A 31 -8.84 41.50 15.41
CA VAL A 31 -7.40 41.23 15.27
C VAL A 31 -6.68 42.45 14.72
N ARG A 32 -5.39 42.60 15.05
CA ARG A 32 -4.46 43.45 14.29
C ARG A 32 -3.60 42.54 13.42
N ILE A 33 -3.44 42.89 12.15
CA ILE A 33 -2.58 42.17 11.21
C ILE A 33 -1.47 43.12 10.80
N ILE A 34 -0.21 42.74 10.99
CA ILE A 34 0.94 43.55 10.57
C ILE A 34 1.72 42.84 9.47
N GLU A 35 2.25 43.61 8.52
CA GLU A 35 3.20 43.15 7.52
C GLU A 35 4.39 44.12 7.48
N LYS A 36 5.61 43.58 7.50
CA LYS A 36 6.84 44.37 7.49
C LYS A 36 7.12 45.00 6.12
N ASP A 37 6.67 44.35 5.04
CA ASP A 37 6.91 44.79 3.67
C ASP A 37 5.86 45.85 3.26
N LEU A 38 6.31 46.98 2.70
CA LEU A 38 5.44 48.11 2.32
C LEU A 38 4.43 47.77 1.20
N GLN A 39 4.66 46.69 0.47
CA GLN A 39 3.80 46.13 -0.58
C GLN A 39 3.66 44.62 -0.37
N PHE A 40 2.50 44.06 -0.71
CA PHE A 40 2.31 42.60 -0.66
C PHE A 40 3.15 41.90 -1.72
N HIS A 41 3.53 40.64 -1.45
CA HIS A 41 4.34 39.86 -2.37
C HIS A 41 3.60 39.62 -3.69
N ASN A 42 4.27 39.87 -4.81
CA ASN A 42 3.73 39.72 -6.16
C ASN A 42 4.19 38.44 -6.90
N GLY A 43 5.13 37.69 -6.32
CA GLY A 43 5.71 36.49 -6.93
C GLY A 43 5.20 35.16 -6.37
N THR A 44 5.30 34.11 -7.18
CA THR A 44 4.78 32.77 -6.94
C THR A 44 5.75 31.92 -6.11
N ARG A 45 5.70 32.05 -4.78
CA ARG A 45 6.50 31.18 -3.88
C ARG A 45 5.91 29.77 -3.75
N GLY A 46 4.58 29.65 -3.81
CA GLY A 46 3.83 28.40 -3.94
C GLY A 46 2.88 28.47 -5.15
N PRO A 47 2.78 27.41 -5.98
CA PRO A 47 1.93 27.43 -7.18
C PRO A 47 0.62 26.62 -7.05
N ALA A 48 0.39 25.89 -5.94
CA ALA A 48 -0.71 24.92 -5.84
C ALA A 48 -1.34 24.83 -4.45
N VAL A 49 -2.65 24.65 -4.40
CA VAL A 49 -3.50 24.49 -3.22
C VAL A 49 -3.99 23.04 -3.15
N GLN A 50 -3.84 22.37 -2.00
CA GLN A 50 -4.18 20.95 -1.84
C GLN A 50 -5.65 20.74 -1.46
N PRO A 51 -6.26 19.58 -1.79
CA PRO A 51 -7.65 19.25 -1.47
C PRO A 51 -8.11 19.60 -0.04
N ARG A 52 -7.37 19.20 1.00
CA ARG A 52 -7.75 19.54 2.39
C ARG A 52 -7.77 21.04 2.68
N THR A 53 -6.98 21.84 1.95
CA THR A 53 -7.00 23.30 2.04
C THR A 53 -8.23 23.88 1.34
N LEU A 54 -8.59 23.36 0.16
CA LEU A 54 -9.77 23.78 -0.61
C LEU A 54 -11.08 23.56 0.17
N GLU A 55 -11.17 22.48 0.95
CA GLU A 55 -12.34 22.19 1.79
C GLU A 55 -12.40 23.10 3.02
N VAL A 56 -11.26 23.47 3.60
CA VAL A 56 -11.19 24.53 4.62
C VAL A 56 -11.59 25.88 4.02
N GLU A 57 -11.23 26.15 2.77
CA GLU A 57 -11.68 27.33 2.02
C GLU A 57 -13.17 27.30 1.67
N ARG A 58 -13.77 26.11 1.52
CA ARG A 58 -15.23 25.95 1.42
C ARG A 58 -15.90 26.35 2.72
N HIS A 59 -15.46 25.79 3.86
CA HIS A 59 -15.98 26.18 5.18
C HIS A 59 -15.74 27.66 5.51
N LEU A 60 -14.63 28.25 5.07
CA LEU A 60 -14.39 29.69 5.19
C LEU A 60 -15.23 30.54 4.23
N GLY A 61 -15.87 29.96 3.22
CA GLY A 61 -16.67 30.67 2.22
C GLY A 61 -15.84 31.45 1.19
N VAL A 62 -14.64 30.98 0.87
CA VAL A 62 -13.71 31.63 -0.08
C VAL A 62 -13.33 30.78 -1.30
N LEU A 63 -13.60 29.46 -1.28
CA LEU A 63 -13.22 28.53 -2.35
C LEU A 63 -13.62 29.02 -3.76
N GLN A 64 -14.85 29.52 -3.92
CA GLN A 64 -15.34 30.03 -5.21
C GLN A 64 -14.59 31.26 -5.74
N ASP A 65 -13.90 32.03 -4.88
CA ASP A 65 -12.99 33.10 -5.32
C ASP A 65 -11.58 32.58 -5.60
N THR A 66 -11.12 31.51 -4.92
CA THR A 66 -9.88 30.80 -5.26
C THR A 66 -9.98 30.09 -6.62
N GLU A 67 -11.12 29.44 -6.91
CA GLU A 67 -11.39 28.72 -8.17
C GLU A 67 -11.33 29.64 -9.40
N LYS A 68 -11.64 30.94 -9.27
CA LYS A 68 -11.53 31.94 -10.36
C LYS A 68 -10.08 32.22 -10.78
N PHE A 69 -9.09 31.81 -9.98
CA PHE A 69 -7.67 31.89 -10.29
C PHE A 69 -7.03 30.52 -10.57
N ALA A 70 -7.84 29.46 -10.68
CA ALA A 70 -7.36 28.11 -10.98
C ALA A 70 -6.97 27.96 -12.45
N ILE A 71 -5.81 27.34 -12.68
CA ILE A 71 -5.23 27.16 -14.01
C ILE A 71 -5.62 25.78 -14.55
N SER A 72 -6.17 25.73 -15.77
CA SER A 72 -6.41 24.50 -16.51
C SER A 72 -5.13 24.00 -17.19
N GLY A 73 -4.99 22.68 -17.30
CA GLY A 73 -3.80 22.03 -17.88
C GLY A 73 -2.75 21.67 -16.83
N TRP A 74 -2.77 20.41 -16.37
CA TRP A 74 -1.69 19.84 -15.53
C TRP A 74 -0.52 19.28 -16.36
N ASP A 75 -0.49 19.56 -17.66
CA ASP A 75 0.49 19.05 -18.62
C ASP A 75 1.88 19.67 -18.41
N ILE A 76 2.88 18.80 -18.35
CA ILE A 76 4.31 19.12 -18.48
C ILE A 76 4.77 18.56 -19.83
N ARG A 77 5.12 19.44 -20.76
CA ARG A 77 5.68 19.12 -22.08
C ARG A 77 7.20 19.20 -22.02
N VAL A 78 7.86 18.05 -22.12
CA VAL A 78 9.32 17.93 -22.18
C VAL A 78 9.74 17.94 -23.65
N TYR A 79 10.66 18.84 -24.02
CA TYR A 79 11.11 19.04 -25.40
C TYR A 79 12.33 18.17 -25.76
N ASP A 80 12.66 18.10 -27.04
CA ASP A 80 13.75 17.27 -27.55
C ASP A 80 15.10 18.01 -27.58
N ASP A 81 16.17 17.33 -27.18
CA ASP A 81 17.53 17.88 -27.21
C ASP A 81 18.08 18.04 -28.64
N ASN A 82 17.52 17.34 -29.63
CA ASN A 82 17.91 17.46 -31.03
C ASN A 82 17.02 18.46 -31.79
N ASP A 83 15.82 18.72 -31.27
CA ASP A 83 14.84 19.66 -31.84
C ASP A 83 14.07 20.40 -30.72
N PRO A 84 14.46 21.64 -30.36
CA PRO A 84 13.84 22.37 -29.26
C PRO A 84 12.40 22.84 -29.54
N TYR A 85 11.87 22.65 -30.75
CA TYR A 85 10.47 22.90 -31.07
C TYR A 85 9.59 21.64 -30.89
N ARG A 86 10.18 20.45 -30.90
CA ARG A 86 9.47 19.17 -30.75
C ARG A 86 9.26 18.80 -29.29
N VAL A 87 8.01 18.47 -28.94
CA VAL A 87 7.69 17.80 -27.66
C VAL A 87 8.07 16.33 -27.76
N ALA A 88 8.96 15.87 -26.88
CA ALA A 88 9.41 14.48 -26.80
C ALA A 88 8.56 13.61 -25.85
N LYS A 89 8.04 14.18 -24.75
CA LYS A 89 7.07 13.51 -23.85
C LYS A 89 6.16 14.54 -23.16
N THR A 90 4.87 14.27 -23.09
CA THR A 90 3.95 14.94 -22.15
C THR A 90 3.76 14.09 -20.91
N ARG A 91 3.72 14.70 -19.72
CA ARG A 91 3.36 14.07 -18.43
C ARG A 91 2.34 14.92 -17.68
N LEU A 92 1.55 14.32 -16.80
CA LEU A 92 0.71 15.07 -15.86
C LEU A 92 1.47 15.39 -14.57
N MET A 93 1.40 16.64 -14.09
CA MET A 93 2.07 17.12 -12.87
C MET A 93 1.43 16.59 -11.56
N ALA A 94 0.18 16.16 -11.65
CA ALA A 94 -0.56 15.38 -10.64
C ALA A 94 -1.54 14.46 -11.38
N GLN A 95 -1.89 13.30 -10.82
CA GLN A 95 -2.99 12.49 -11.33
C GLN A 95 -4.33 13.06 -10.86
N SER A 96 -5.35 12.93 -11.71
CA SER A 96 -6.74 12.99 -11.24
C SER A 96 -7.02 11.77 -10.37
N VAL A 97 -7.73 11.97 -9.27
CA VAL A 97 -8.34 10.92 -8.46
C VAL A 97 -9.83 11.20 -8.48
N GLU A 98 -10.64 10.22 -8.86
CA GLU A 98 -12.10 10.39 -8.90
C GLU A 98 -12.63 10.81 -7.52
N PRO A 99 -13.49 11.84 -7.44
CA PRO A 99 -14.06 12.28 -6.17
C PRO A 99 -14.99 11.21 -5.61
N THR A 100 -15.00 11.06 -4.29
CA THR A 100 -15.95 10.17 -3.59
C THR A 100 -16.98 10.99 -2.82
N ILE A 101 -18.02 10.34 -2.29
CA ILE A 101 -18.98 10.96 -1.38
C ILE A 101 -18.23 11.55 -0.16
N THR A 102 -17.32 10.77 0.43
CA THR A 102 -16.46 11.16 1.56
C THR A 102 -15.49 12.30 1.21
N PHE A 103 -15.00 12.32 -0.03
CA PHE A 103 -13.94 13.21 -0.54
C PHE A 103 -14.37 13.88 -1.86
N PRO A 104 -15.33 14.82 -1.83
CA PRO A 104 -15.90 15.45 -3.03
C PRO A 104 -14.92 16.43 -3.71
N ILE A 105 -13.89 16.87 -2.99
CA ILE A 105 -12.76 17.63 -3.55
C ILE A 105 -11.53 16.74 -3.48
N SER A 106 -11.15 16.16 -4.62
CA SER A 106 -10.04 15.20 -4.74
C SER A 106 -8.85 15.73 -5.57
N VAL A 107 -9.04 16.83 -6.30
CA VAL A 107 -8.05 17.38 -7.25
C VAL A 107 -7.46 18.68 -6.67
N PRO A 108 -6.12 18.84 -6.60
CA PRO A 108 -5.49 20.11 -6.24
C PRO A 108 -5.80 21.21 -7.27
N LEU A 109 -5.79 22.48 -6.86
CA LEU A 109 -5.84 23.62 -7.79
C LEU A 109 -4.45 24.22 -7.99
N LEU A 110 -4.11 24.57 -9.23
CA LEU A 110 -2.90 25.34 -9.53
C LEU A 110 -3.28 26.82 -9.49
N VAL A 111 -2.79 27.55 -8.48
CA VAL A 111 -3.11 28.96 -8.21
C VAL A 111 -1.83 29.66 -7.73
N PRO A 112 -1.41 30.78 -8.34
CA PRO A 112 -0.27 31.57 -7.86
C PRO A 112 -0.51 32.12 -6.46
N GLN A 113 0.43 31.93 -5.53
CA GLN A 113 0.26 32.33 -4.13
C GLN A 113 -0.19 33.79 -3.94
N TYR A 114 0.32 34.75 -4.74
CA TYR A 114 -0.07 36.15 -4.59
C TYR A 114 -1.56 36.42 -4.93
N LEU A 115 -2.13 35.66 -5.87
CA LEU A 115 -3.56 35.68 -6.21
C LEU A 115 -4.38 34.98 -5.12
N HIS A 116 -3.91 33.81 -4.66
CA HIS A 116 -4.51 33.05 -3.56
C HIS A 116 -4.63 33.89 -2.29
N GLU A 117 -3.56 34.54 -1.87
CA GLU A 117 -3.58 35.51 -0.75
C GLU A 117 -4.50 36.70 -1.02
N SER A 118 -4.69 37.12 -2.28
CA SER A 118 -5.56 38.25 -2.62
C SER A 118 -7.03 37.97 -2.32
N VAL A 119 -7.46 36.70 -2.45
CA VAL A 119 -8.79 36.23 -2.02
C VAL A 119 -8.97 36.44 -0.51
N TYR A 120 -8.03 35.97 0.31
CA TYR A 120 -8.12 36.19 1.76
C TYR A 120 -8.10 37.68 2.13
N ARG A 121 -7.24 38.49 1.49
CA ARG A 121 -7.19 39.95 1.72
C ARG A 121 -8.53 40.62 1.41
N LYS A 122 -9.16 40.31 0.28
CA LYS A 122 -10.51 40.77 -0.11
C LYS A 122 -11.57 40.41 0.94
N HIS A 123 -11.55 39.19 1.45
CA HIS A 123 -12.53 38.72 2.45
C HIS A 123 -12.26 39.24 3.88
N ILE A 124 -11.02 39.62 4.20
CA ILE A 124 -10.64 40.31 5.44
C ILE A 124 -11.12 41.77 5.42
N ASP A 125 -10.87 42.47 4.31
CA ASP A 125 -11.32 43.86 4.07
C ASP A 125 -12.85 43.98 4.12
N ALA A 126 -13.57 43.04 3.48
CA ALA A 126 -15.03 42.95 3.52
C ALA A 126 -15.62 42.66 4.93
N LEU A 127 -14.79 42.27 5.91
CA LEU A 127 -15.15 42.10 7.32
C LEU A 127 -14.65 43.27 8.20
N GLY A 128 -14.11 44.33 7.60
CA GLY A 128 -13.57 45.50 8.31
C GLY A 128 -12.19 45.29 8.95
N GLY A 129 -11.45 44.25 8.54
CA GLY A 129 -10.07 44.02 8.98
C GLY A 129 -9.05 44.73 8.08
N SER A 130 -8.08 45.44 8.67
CA SER A 130 -6.96 46.06 7.96
C SER A 130 -5.68 45.22 8.08
N ILE A 131 -4.71 45.50 7.19
CA ILE A 131 -3.34 44.99 7.30
C ILE A 131 -2.37 46.17 7.29
N ASP A 132 -1.67 46.35 8.40
CA ASP A 132 -0.76 47.47 8.63
C ASP A 132 0.61 47.15 8.02
N LYS A 133 0.88 47.72 6.84
CA LYS A 133 2.12 47.49 6.07
C LYS A 133 3.25 48.41 6.54
N GLY A 134 4.49 47.93 6.47
CA GLY A 134 5.66 48.63 7.00
C GLY A 134 5.84 48.50 8.52
N VAL A 135 5.09 47.60 9.17
CA VAL A 135 5.10 47.40 10.63
C VAL A 135 5.75 46.07 10.97
N THR A 136 6.87 46.11 11.68
CA THR A 136 7.70 44.94 12.02
C THR A 136 7.67 44.69 13.51
N LEU A 137 7.27 43.48 13.95
CA LEU A 137 7.56 43.04 15.32
C LEU A 137 9.06 42.77 15.45
N VAL A 138 9.73 43.54 16.32
CA VAL A 138 11.18 43.45 16.58
C VAL A 138 11.51 42.77 17.90
N GLY A 139 10.56 42.70 18.84
CA GLY A 139 10.70 42.00 20.11
C GLY A 139 9.35 41.69 20.76
N LEU A 140 9.35 40.82 21.76
CA LEU A 140 8.18 40.56 22.62
C LEU A 140 8.60 40.05 24.01
N THR A 141 7.71 40.20 24.98
CA THR A 141 7.72 39.57 26.31
C THR A 141 6.30 39.15 26.68
N GLN A 142 6.13 38.24 27.64
CA GLN A 142 4.80 37.78 28.05
C GLN A 142 4.69 37.52 29.55
N ASP A 143 3.47 37.69 30.06
CA ASP A 143 3.11 37.55 31.47
C ASP A 143 1.75 36.82 31.63
N SER A 144 1.20 36.77 32.85
CA SER A 144 -0.10 36.14 33.11
C SER A 144 -1.26 36.79 32.36
N ASP A 145 -1.14 38.07 32.01
CA ASP A 145 -2.24 38.94 31.60
C ASP A 145 -2.22 39.23 30.09
N GLY A 146 -1.06 39.08 29.44
CA GLY A 146 -0.93 39.23 27.99
C GLY A 146 0.50 39.07 27.46
N VAL A 147 0.70 39.49 26.22
CA VAL A 147 1.99 39.59 25.53
C VAL A 147 2.25 41.07 25.23
N THR A 148 3.38 41.60 25.69
CA THR A 148 3.85 42.93 25.31
C THR A 148 4.75 42.77 24.09
N VAL A 149 4.50 43.54 23.03
CA VAL A 149 5.23 43.48 21.77
C VAL A 149 5.87 44.82 21.46
N ASP A 150 7.04 44.77 20.82
CA ASP A 150 7.79 45.92 20.36
C ASP A 150 7.63 45.98 18.84
N LEU A 151 6.85 46.97 18.37
CA LEU A 151 6.53 47.17 16.96
C LEU A 151 7.32 48.35 16.41
N SER A 152 8.18 48.10 15.44
CA SER A 152 8.93 49.12 14.71
C SER A 152 8.20 49.48 13.41
N GLN A 153 8.02 50.77 13.17
CA GLN A 153 7.52 51.34 11.92
C GLN A 153 8.44 52.49 11.48
N ASP A 154 8.66 52.65 10.17
CA ASP A 154 9.36 53.81 9.62
C ASP A 154 8.40 55.02 9.62
N VAL A 155 8.83 56.11 10.27
CA VAL A 155 8.12 57.40 10.31
C VAL A 155 9.14 58.48 9.95
N ASP A 156 8.86 59.21 8.87
CA ASP A 156 9.71 60.27 8.31
C ASP A 156 11.17 59.86 8.02
N GLY A 157 11.40 58.57 7.70
CA GLY A 157 12.74 58.02 7.40
C GLY A 157 13.51 57.58 8.65
N SER A 158 12.83 57.41 9.79
CA SER A 158 13.41 56.94 11.05
C SER A 158 12.56 55.82 11.67
N PRO A 159 13.16 54.68 12.07
CA PRO A 159 12.42 53.59 12.71
C PRO A 159 11.99 53.97 14.14
N GLN A 160 10.71 54.23 14.33
CA GLN A 160 10.11 54.43 15.65
C GLN A 160 9.59 53.09 16.19
N THR A 161 9.90 52.76 17.44
CA THR A 161 9.42 51.54 18.10
C THR A 161 8.40 51.87 19.19
N VAL A 162 7.21 51.29 19.09
CA VAL A 162 6.10 51.45 20.04
C VAL A 162 5.91 50.13 20.81
N LYS A 163 5.62 50.21 22.11
CA LYS A 163 5.24 49.07 22.94
C LYS A 163 3.73 48.95 23.03
N GLU A 164 3.19 47.78 22.70
CA GLU A 164 1.75 47.47 22.75
C GLU A 164 1.51 46.16 23.50
N LYS A 165 0.31 45.98 24.09
CA LYS A 165 -0.05 44.73 24.81
C LYS A 165 -1.31 44.10 24.23
N TYR A 166 -1.24 42.79 24.00
CA TYR A 166 -2.30 41.95 23.43
C TYR A 166 -2.61 40.77 24.37
N ASP A 167 -3.80 40.19 24.30
CA ASP A 167 -4.12 38.96 25.04
C ASP A 167 -3.27 37.77 24.51
N TRP A 168 -3.04 37.73 23.20
CA TRP A 168 -2.37 36.65 22.47
C TRP A 168 -1.62 37.17 21.23
N VAL A 169 -0.59 36.45 20.77
CA VAL A 169 0.16 36.76 19.54
C VAL A 169 0.31 35.52 18.66
N VAL A 170 0.19 35.68 17.34
CA VAL A 170 0.41 34.64 16.34
C VAL A 170 1.58 35.03 15.44
N GLY A 171 2.63 34.20 15.42
CA GLY A 171 3.74 34.29 14.47
C GLY A 171 3.42 33.58 13.16
N SER A 172 3.30 34.35 12.09
CA SER A 172 3.16 33.90 10.69
C SER A 172 4.20 34.58 9.77
N ASP A 173 5.27 35.13 10.36
CA ASP A 173 6.36 35.90 9.77
C ASP A 173 7.47 35.05 9.09
N GLY A 174 7.11 33.82 8.69
CA GLY A 174 7.88 32.96 7.80
C GLY A 174 9.14 32.29 8.39
N ALA A 175 9.98 31.71 7.53
CA ALA A 175 11.12 30.89 7.93
C ALA A 175 12.19 31.63 8.76
N HIS A 176 12.25 32.96 8.64
CA HIS A 176 13.14 33.83 9.39
C HIS A 176 12.49 34.51 10.61
N SER A 177 11.28 34.07 11.00
CA SER A 177 10.43 34.62 12.06
C SER A 177 11.20 35.26 13.23
N THR A 178 10.88 36.52 13.51
CA THR A 178 11.31 37.25 14.71
C THR A 178 10.55 36.73 15.93
N VAL A 179 9.25 36.45 15.79
CA VAL A 179 8.42 35.88 16.87
C VAL A 179 9.02 34.58 17.41
N ARG A 180 9.43 33.66 16.53
CA ARG A 180 10.07 32.39 16.90
C ARG A 180 11.40 32.61 17.64
N LYS A 181 12.24 33.54 17.17
CA LYS A 181 13.55 33.86 17.79
C LYS A 181 13.39 34.51 19.16
N ALA A 182 12.42 35.41 19.32
CA ALA A 182 12.15 36.07 20.60
C ALA A 182 11.63 35.12 21.70
N LEU A 183 11.17 33.93 21.31
CA LEU A 183 10.79 32.83 22.20
C LEU A 183 11.90 31.78 22.39
N ASP A 184 13.09 31.99 21.81
CA ASP A 184 14.20 31.02 21.69
C ASP A 184 13.80 29.65 21.08
N ILE A 185 12.71 29.59 20.32
CA ILE A 185 12.24 28.35 19.69
C ILE A 185 13.17 28.01 18.52
N GLN A 186 13.81 26.85 18.58
CA GLN A 186 14.75 26.40 17.57
C GLN A 186 14.06 25.71 16.37
N PHE A 187 14.80 25.61 15.26
CA PHE A 187 14.42 24.83 14.09
C PHE A 187 15.21 23.52 14.04
N ILE A 188 14.53 22.41 14.28
CA ILE A 188 15.10 21.06 14.25
C ILE A 188 15.04 20.52 12.82
N GLY A 189 16.17 20.07 12.28
CA GLY A 189 16.31 19.53 10.94
C GLY A 189 17.52 20.11 10.19
N GLU A 190 17.52 19.98 8.86
CA GLU A 190 18.66 20.35 8.00
C GLU A 190 18.31 21.40 6.92
N THR A 191 19.31 21.91 6.22
CA THR A 191 19.17 22.62 4.95
C THR A 191 20.20 22.06 4.00
N ARG A 192 19.80 21.74 2.77
CA ARG A 192 20.68 21.14 1.77
C ARG A 192 21.20 22.21 0.81
N ASP A 193 22.27 22.88 1.23
CA ASP A 193 22.87 24.00 0.49
C ASP A 193 23.54 23.62 -0.85
N SER A 194 23.65 22.32 -1.16
CA SER A 194 24.03 21.77 -2.47
C SER A 194 22.86 21.65 -3.45
N GLU A 195 21.63 21.64 -2.95
CA GLU A 195 20.41 21.43 -3.74
C GLU A 195 19.71 22.78 -3.91
N ARG A 196 19.86 23.41 -5.08
CA ARG A 196 19.37 24.77 -5.34
C ARG A 196 18.61 24.86 -6.65
N MET A 197 17.67 25.77 -6.68
CA MET A 197 16.99 26.23 -7.89
C MET A 197 16.85 27.75 -7.85
N TYR A 198 16.84 28.37 -9.02
CA TYR A 198 16.48 29.79 -9.15
C TYR A 198 15.07 29.91 -9.71
N ILE A 199 14.26 30.78 -9.12
CA ILE A 199 12.88 31.01 -9.53
C ILE A 199 12.76 32.45 -9.99
N ALA A 200 12.16 32.67 -11.17
CA ALA A 200 11.78 34.00 -11.64
C ALA A 200 10.35 33.97 -12.18
N ASP A 201 9.50 34.89 -11.72
CA ASP A 201 8.21 35.15 -12.34
C ASP A 201 8.44 36.21 -13.42
N CYS A 202 8.05 35.92 -14.66
CA CYS A 202 8.37 36.73 -15.83
C CYS A 202 7.14 36.95 -16.72
N LYS A 203 7.19 38.01 -17.53
CA LYS A 203 6.36 38.11 -18.73
C LYS A 203 7.09 37.50 -19.92
N VAL A 204 6.43 36.60 -20.65
CA VAL A 204 7.03 35.77 -21.71
C VAL A 204 6.12 35.67 -22.94
N GLU A 205 6.72 35.73 -24.12
CA GLU A 205 6.10 35.37 -25.42
C GLU A 205 6.81 34.17 -26.05
N GLY A 206 6.19 33.54 -27.06
CA GLY A 206 6.74 32.36 -27.76
C GLY A 206 6.50 31.01 -27.06
N VAL A 207 5.77 31.03 -25.93
CA VAL A 207 5.39 29.86 -25.13
C VAL A 207 3.85 29.80 -25.01
N GLU A 208 3.29 28.62 -24.76
CA GLU A 208 1.85 28.35 -24.81
C GLU A 208 1.19 28.50 -23.43
N GLU A 209 0.05 29.19 -23.37
CA GLU A 209 -0.62 29.57 -22.11
C GLU A 209 -1.60 28.51 -21.56
N VAL A 210 -1.34 27.21 -21.81
CA VAL A 210 -2.14 26.08 -21.27
C VAL A 210 -1.30 24.89 -20.76
N ALA A 211 0.01 25.06 -20.60
CA ALA A 211 0.90 23.99 -20.13
C ALA A 211 2.10 24.51 -19.31
N SER A 212 2.84 23.58 -18.71
CA SER A 212 4.24 23.79 -18.31
C SER A 212 5.17 23.17 -19.36
N HIS A 213 6.31 23.81 -19.61
CA HIS A 213 7.27 23.43 -20.65
C HIS A 213 8.65 23.19 -20.03
N VAL A 214 9.40 22.18 -20.50
CA VAL A 214 10.73 21.83 -19.97
C VAL A 214 11.73 21.65 -21.10
N TRP A 215 12.88 22.34 -20.98
CA TRP A 215 14.06 22.17 -21.83
C TRP A 215 15.30 21.96 -20.96
N GLY A 216 16.24 21.14 -21.43
CA GLY A 216 17.54 20.93 -20.78
C GLY A 216 17.54 19.86 -19.68
N ASP A 217 18.73 19.59 -19.14
CA ASP A 217 19.05 18.43 -18.30
C ASP A 217 19.52 18.85 -16.90
N GLU A 218 19.11 18.11 -15.86
CA GLU A 218 19.60 18.30 -14.48
C GLU A 218 21.12 18.02 -14.36
N ARG A 219 21.68 17.27 -15.33
CA ARG A 219 23.13 17.01 -15.41
C ARG A 219 23.95 18.17 -15.99
N ASP A 220 23.29 19.20 -16.51
CA ASP A 220 23.89 20.39 -17.12
C ASP A 220 23.06 21.63 -16.71
N GLU A 221 22.31 22.25 -17.63
CA GLU A 221 21.29 23.26 -17.33
C GLU A 221 19.87 22.81 -17.71
N LYS A 222 18.89 23.05 -16.84
CA LYS A 222 17.46 22.78 -17.08
C LYS A 222 16.59 23.98 -16.71
N VAL A 223 15.59 24.28 -17.54
CA VAL A 223 14.54 25.27 -17.25
C VAL A 223 13.15 24.67 -17.40
N LEU A 224 12.31 24.83 -16.38
CA LEU A 224 10.86 24.59 -16.43
C LEU A 224 10.14 25.93 -16.47
N VAL A 225 9.34 26.15 -17.52
CA VAL A 225 8.53 27.36 -17.75
C VAL A 225 7.07 27.01 -17.52
N ARG A 226 6.51 27.37 -16.35
CA ARG A 226 5.13 27.08 -15.93
C ARG A 226 4.23 28.29 -16.19
N TYR A 227 3.13 28.12 -16.91
CA TYR A 227 2.11 29.17 -17.02
C TYR A 227 1.46 29.48 -15.66
N THR A 228 1.23 30.77 -15.35
CA THR A 228 0.69 31.23 -14.04
C THR A 228 -0.73 31.82 -14.14
N GLY A 229 -1.54 31.40 -15.11
CA GLY A 229 -2.97 31.73 -15.15
C GLY A 229 -3.31 33.17 -15.50
N GLN A 230 -2.33 33.95 -15.96
CA GLN A 230 -2.49 35.36 -16.34
C GLN A 230 -1.79 35.56 -17.69
N PRO A 231 -2.32 36.38 -18.61
CA PRO A 231 -1.74 36.55 -19.94
C PRO A 231 -0.24 36.85 -19.92
N LYS A 232 0.49 36.14 -20.77
CA LYS A 232 1.96 36.15 -20.90
C LYS A 232 2.73 35.87 -19.60
N SER A 233 2.11 35.32 -18.57
CA SER A 233 2.69 35.23 -17.22
C SER A 233 3.19 33.82 -16.92
N PHE A 234 4.49 33.68 -16.67
CA PHE A 234 5.14 32.39 -16.46
C PHE A 234 6.10 32.41 -15.27
N GLN A 235 6.16 31.30 -14.54
CA GLN A 235 7.13 31.01 -13.50
C GLN A 235 8.24 30.14 -14.10
N LEU A 236 9.46 30.66 -14.14
CA LEU A 236 10.65 29.99 -14.65
C LEU A 236 11.43 29.40 -13.48
N LEU A 237 11.68 28.09 -13.51
CA LEU A 237 12.45 27.34 -12.54
C LEU A 237 13.74 26.88 -13.22
N PHE A 238 14.87 27.47 -12.85
CA PHE A 238 16.20 27.11 -13.33
C PHE A 238 16.86 26.13 -12.35
N THR A 239 17.39 25.04 -12.87
CA THR A 239 17.84 23.83 -12.16
C THR A 239 19.01 23.19 -12.93
N GLY A 240 19.63 22.14 -12.40
CA GLY A 240 20.79 21.49 -13.01
C GLY A 240 22.15 21.96 -12.49
N THR A 241 23.14 21.07 -12.55
CA THR A 241 24.44 21.21 -11.88
C THR A 241 25.40 22.23 -12.50
N ALA A 242 25.20 22.66 -13.74
CA ALA A 242 26.02 23.66 -14.43
C ALA A 242 25.40 25.06 -14.47
N THR A 243 24.15 25.22 -14.00
CA THR A 243 23.38 26.46 -14.11
C THR A 243 24.01 27.63 -13.35
N ASP A 244 24.34 28.70 -14.08
CA ASP A 244 24.93 29.91 -13.52
C ASP A 244 23.88 30.78 -12.80
N PHE A 245 23.63 30.44 -11.53
CA PHE A 245 22.79 31.23 -10.63
C PHE A 245 23.34 32.64 -10.34
N SER A 246 24.59 32.98 -10.73
CA SER A 246 25.10 34.36 -10.58
C SER A 246 24.55 35.29 -11.65
N ALA A 247 24.50 34.86 -12.92
CA ALA A 247 23.90 35.61 -14.02
C ALA A 247 22.39 35.87 -13.81
N LEU A 248 21.67 34.92 -13.19
CA LEU A 248 20.23 35.02 -12.95
C LEU A 248 19.85 36.00 -11.82
N ARG A 249 20.80 36.45 -10.98
CA ARG A 249 20.50 37.29 -9.80
C ARG A 249 20.25 38.77 -10.11
N THR A 250 20.45 39.25 -11.34
CA THR A 250 20.52 40.70 -11.64
C THR A 250 19.17 41.41 -11.79
N LYS A 251 18.03 40.69 -11.89
CA LYS A 251 16.74 41.18 -12.42
C LYS A 251 16.77 41.68 -13.88
N GLU A 252 17.91 41.66 -14.56
CA GLU A 252 18.00 42.18 -15.92
C GLU A 252 17.31 41.21 -16.90
N VAL A 253 16.26 41.70 -17.57
CA VAL A 253 15.56 40.97 -18.66
C VAL A 253 16.56 40.40 -19.66
N ALA A 254 17.61 41.14 -20.01
CA ALA A 254 18.67 40.70 -20.92
C ALA A 254 19.44 39.47 -20.41
N LYS A 255 19.73 39.38 -19.11
CA LYS A 255 20.47 38.24 -18.52
C LYS A 255 19.60 36.99 -18.38
N ILE A 256 18.34 37.15 -18.00
CA ILE A 256 17.39 36.02 -17.98
C ILE A 256 17.08 35.56 -19.40
N GLN A 257 16.96 36.46 -20.38
CA GLN A 257 16.83 36.12 -21.80
C GLN A 257 18.06 35.37 -22.34
N GLU A 258 19.27 35.77 -21.95
CA GLU A 258 20.53 35.10 -22.34
C GLU A 258 20.53 33.63 -21.87
N VAL A 259 20.22 33.37 -20.61
CA VAL A 259 20.13 32.01 -20.05
C VAL A 259 18.96 31.22 -20.68
N VAL A 260 17.77 31.81 -20.81
CA VAL A 260 16.62 31.14 -21.43
C VAL A 260 16.88 30.77 -22.88
N THR A 261 17.47 31.66 -23.69
CA THR A 261 17.83 31.34 -25.08
C THR A 261 19.01 30.36 -25.16
N ARG A 262 19.92 30.31 -24.17
CA ARG A 262 20.96 29.28 -24.09
C ARG A 262 20.36 27.89 -23.86
N ILE A 263 19.55 27.71 -22.82
CA ILE A 263 18.98 26.40 -22.43
C ILE A 263 17.94 25.93 -23.45
N THR A 264 16.97 26.77 -23.81
CA THR A 264 15.90 26.39 -24.75
C THR A 264 16.37 26.32 -26.20
N ARG A 265 17.48 27.00 -26.54
CA ARG A 265 17.98 27.24 -27.92
C ARG A 265 16.96 27.91 -28.85
N ARG A 266 15.85 28.44 -28.30
CA ARG A 266 14.82 29.18 -29.02
C ARG A 266 15.06 30.68 -28.94
N LYS A 267 14.97 31.35 -30.09
CA LYS A 267 15.12 32.82 -30.22
C LYS A 267 13.76 33.54 -30.27
N ASP A 268 12.68 32.80 -30.49
CA ASP A 268 11.29 33.25 -30.50
C ASP A 268 10.69 33.34 -29.08
N ILE A 269 11.24 32.61 -28.10
CA ILE A 269 10.89 32.81 -26.68
C ILE A 269 11.47 34.16 -26.22
N LYS A 270 10.59 35.10 -25.84
CA LYS A 270 10.97 36.45 -25.41
C LYS A 270 10.63 36.68 -23.95
N ILE A 271 11.59 37.10 -23.14
CA ILE A 271 11.36 37.66 -21.82
C ILE A 271 11.08 39.16 -21.99
N LEU A 272 9.95 39.64 -21.48
CA LEU A 272 9.53 41.04 -21.57
C LEU A 272 9.76 41.80 -20.26
N ASP A 273 9.57 41.13 -19.12
CA ASP A 273 9.63 41.70 -17.76
C ASP A 273 9.94 40.60 -16.74
N VAL A 274 10.48 40.97 -15.57
CA VAL A 274 10.85 40.09 -14.44
C VAL A 274 10.18 40.62 -13.18
N THR A 275 8.95 40.18 -12.93
CA THR A 275 8.09 40.71 -11.86
C THR A 275 8.59 40.30 -10.46
N TRP A 276 9.16 39.10 -10.34
CA TRP A 276 9.77 38.60 -9.11
C TRP A 276 10.93 37.64 -9.40
N GLN A 277 11.87 37.50 -8.45
CA GLN A 277 12.91 36.48 -8.49
C GLN A 277 13.31 36.04 -7.07
N GLY A 278 13.79 34.81 -6.92
CA GLY A 278 14.30 34.28 -5.66
C GLY A 278 15.05 32.95 -5.81
N GLU A 279 16.04 32.74 -4.94
CA GLU A 279 16.76 31.46 -4.82
C GLU A 279 16.05 30.55 -3.81
N TRP A 280 15.82 29.29 -4.17
CA TRP A 280 15.21 28.28 -3.31
C TRP A 280 16.17 27.12 -3.06
N ARG A 281 16.08 26.54 -1.86
CA ARG A 281 16.82 25.35 -1.41
C ARG A 281 15.95 24.55 -0.43
N PRO A 282 16.10 23.22 -0.30
CA PRO A 282 15.40 22.43 0.70
C PRO A 282 15.77 22.87 2.12
N ASN A 283 14.76 23.26 2.90
CA ASN A 283 14.89 23.55 4.33
C ASN A 283 14.03 22.53 5.10
N ILE A 284 14.59 21.35 5.31
CA ILE A 284 13.92 20.17 5.87
C ILE A 284 13.90 20.33 7.39
N ARG A 285 13.05 21.23 7.89
CA ARG A 285 13.03 21.68 9.30
C ARG A 285 11.61 21.84 9.84
N LYS A 286 11.43 21.58 11.13
CA LYS A 286 10.25 22.00 11.92
C LYS A 286 10.68 22.90 13.09
N ALA A 287 9.73 23.66 13.62
CA ALA A 287 9.91 24.23 14.95
C ALA A 287 10.00 23.13 16.02
N GLU A 288 10.77 23.37 17.08
CA GLU A 288 10.79 22.52 18.26
C GLU A 288 9.41 22.49 18.91
N HIS A 289 8.91 23.68 19.27
CA HIS A 289 7.57 23.96 19.79
C HIS A 289 6.77 24.87 18.83
N PHE A 290 5.44 24.80 18.91
CA PHE A 290 4.48 25.62 18.18
C PHE A 290 3.65 26.53 19.12
N GLN A 291 3.74 26.34 20.43
CA GLN A 291 3.23 27.26 21.44
C GLN A 291 4.30 27.59 22.49
N SER A 292 4.36 28.84 22.93
CA SER A 292 5.02 29.22 24.19
C SER A 292 4.14 30.22 24.93
N GLY A 293 3.48 29.75 26.00
CA GLY A 293 2.54 30.54 26.79
C GLY A 293 1.37 31.09 25.97
N ARG A 294 1.32 32.41 25.82
CA ARG A 294 0.33 33.19 25.08
C ARG A 294 0.72 33.48 23.62
N VAL A 295 1.87 32.98 23.16
CA VAL A 295 2.34 33.14 21.78
C VAL A 295 2.28 31.81 21.05
N PHE A 296 1.73 31.83 19.83
CA PHE A 296 1.59 30.67 18.95
C PHE A 296 2.36 30.90 17.65
N LEU A 297 2.82 29.82 17.04
CA LEU A 297 3.33 29.81 15.67
C LEU A 297 2.34 29.04 14.81
N PHE A 298 1.98 29.58 13.63
CA PHE A 298 1.08 28.94 12.65
C PHE A 298 -0.41 28.84 13.09
N ASN A 299 -1.24 28.08 12.34
CA ASN A 299 -2.71 28.20 12.36
C ASN A 299 -3.42 27.48 13.51
N LEU A 300 -4.11 28.26 14.37
CA LEU A 300 -4.92 27.83 15.52
C LEU A 300 -6.38 28.37 15.51
N GLY A 301 -6.83 29.01 14.41
CA GLY A 301 -7.95 29.97 14.36
C GLY A 301 -9.10 29.79 15.37
N TRP A 302 -9.86 28.68 15.30
CA TRP A 302 -11.07 28.50 16.12
C TRP A 302 -10.81 28.31 17.62
N LYS A 303 -9.73 27.64 18.02
CA LYS A 303 -9.40 27.46 19.45
C LYS A 303 -8.97 28.79 20.07
N LEU A 304 -8.23 29.59 19.31
CA LEU A 304 -7.84 30.95 19.70
C LEU A 304 -9.05 31.90 19.75
N ALA A 305 -10.04 31.73 18.86
CA ALA A 305 -11.30 32.45 18.91
C ALA A 305 -12.06 32.19 20.24
N LEU A 306 -12.17 30.92 20.63
CA LEU A 306 -12.76 30.53 21.92
C LEU A 306 -11.95 31.09 23.11
N ALA A 307 -10.61 31.15 23.02
CA ALA A 307 -9.78 31.73 24.07
C ALA A 307 -9.97 33.25 24.21
N ALA A 308 -10.04 33.99 23.10
CA ALA A 308 -10.31 35.42 23.10
C ALA A 308 -11.74 35.79 23.56
N LYS A 309 -12.70 34.88 23.37
CA LYS A 309 -14.06 34.96 23.94
C LYS A 309 -14.14 34.54 25.43
N GLY A 310 -13.05 34.05 26.02
CA GLY A 310 -13.03 33.56 27.42
C GLY A 310 -13.68 32.18 27.62
N HIS A 311 -13.88 31.42 26.54
CA HIS A 311 -14.54 30.12 26.55
C HIS A 311 -13.60 28.91 26.47
N ALA A 312 -12.35 29.04 26.01
CA ALA A 312 -11.45 27.90 25.86
C ALA A 312 -10.96 27.33 27.21
N SER A 313 -10.92 25.99 27.34
CA SER A 313 -10.18 25.32 28.41
C SER A 313 -8.66 25.36 28.18
N THR A 314 -7.88 25.09 29.22
CA THR A 314 -6.43 24.90 29.09
C THR A 314 -6.07 23.69 28.22
N GLN A 315 -6.83 22.61 28.33
CA GLN A 315 -6.69 21.40 27.49
C GLN A 315 -6.93 21.72 26.01
N LEU A 316 -7.90 22.59 25.69
CA LEU A 316 -8.16 23.01 24.32
C LEU A 316 -6.96 23.73 23.71
N LEU A 317 -6.32 24.65 24.43
CA LEU A 317 -5.12 25.32 23.90
C LEU A 317 -3.92 24.37 23.80
N SER A 318 -3.62 23.58 24.84
CA SER A 318 -2.49 22.63 24.80
C SER A 318 -2.63 21.54 23.74
N SER A 319 -3.86 21.22 23.32
CA SER A 319 -4.10 20.29 22.21
C SER A 319 -3.55 20.79 20.87
N TYR A 320 -3.20 22.07 20.72
CA TYR A 320 -2.66 22.58 19.45
C TYR A 320 -1.36 21.90 19.03
N GLU A 321 -0.34 21.93 19.89
CA GLU A 321 0.97 21.36 19.59
C GLU A 321 0.90 19.83 19.50
N ALA A 322 0.14 19.20 20.41
CA ALA A 322 -0.11 17.77 20.41
C ALA A 322 -0.78 17.27 19.11
N GLU A 323 -1.68 18.06 18.51
CA GLU A 323 -2.32 17.75 17.24
C GLU A 323 -1.40 18.01 16.04
N ARG A 324 -0.68 19.15 16.01
CA ARG A 324 0.07 19.56 14.80
C ARG A 324 1.47 18.98 14.69
N ALA A 325 2.19 18.78 15.80
CA ALA A 325 3.58 18.33 15.73
C ALA A 325 3.77 16.95 15.05
N PRO A 326 2.90 15.93 15.27
CA PRO A 326 2.99 14.65 14.56
C PRO A 326 2.70 14.77 13.06
N VAL A 327 1.67 15.55 12.68
CA VAL A 327 1.29 15.78 11.27
C VAL A 327 2.43 16.45 10.51
N ILE A 328 3.04 17.48 11.10
CA ILE A 328 4.17 18.21 10.49
C ILE A 328 5.41 17.30 10.36
N ALA A 329 5.69 16.46 11.36
CA ALA A 329 6.81 15.52 11.29
C ALA A 329 6.65 14.47 10.18
N GLU A 330 5.45 13.87 10.04
CA GLU A 330 5.18 12.89 8.98
C GLU A 330 5.14 13.55 7.59
N MET A 331 4.60 14.77 7.46
CA MET A 331 4.63 15.52 6.19
C MET A 331 6.06 15.90 5.76
N ILE A 332 6.94 16.26 6.69
CA ILE A 332 8.38 16.45 6.42
C ILE A 332 9.01 15.14 5.93
N LYS A 333 8.71 14.01 6.56
CA LYS A 333 9.20 12.69 6.13
C LYS A 333 8.69 12.30 4.74
N ILE A 334 7.40 12.52 4.43
CA ILE A 334 6.81 12.25 3.10
C ILE A 334 7.46 13.14 2.04
N SER A 335 7.53 14.45 2.27
CA SER A 335 8.09 15.40 1.31
C SER A 335 9.59 15.21 1.08
N THR A 336 10.37 14.90 2.12
CA THR A 336 11.79 14.54 1.99
C THR A 336 11.96 13.28 1.14
N THR A 337 11.20 12.22 1.43
CA THR A 337 11.26 10.96 0.67
C THR A 337 10.98 11.18 -0.83
N LEU A 338 9.98 12.00 -1.15
CA LEU A 338 9.64 12.32 -2.54
C LEU A 338 10.67 13.24 -3.22
N HIS A 339 11.25 14.18 -2.47
CA HIS A 339 12.33 15.04 -2.97
C HIS A 339 13.58 14.23 -3.29
N ASP A 340 14.00 13.35 -2.39
CA ASP A 340 15.12 12.42 -2.58
C ASP A 340 14.89 11.51 -3.80
N GLN A 341 13.68 10.99 -3.98
CA GLN A 341 13.30 10.16 -5.12
C GLN A 341 13.33 10.93 -6.44
N ASN A 342 12.78 12.15 -6.48
CA ASN A 342 12.77 12.99 -7.68
C ASN A 342 14.19 13.42 -8.08
N LEU A 343 15.02 13.86 -7.12
CA LEU A 343 16.41 14.23 -7.36
C LEU A 343 17.23 13.05 -7.89
N ALA A 344 17.06 11.86 -7.29
CA ALA A 344 17.70 10.64 -7.77
C ALA A 344 17.21 10.23 -9.17
N ALA A 345 15.93 10.42 -9.49
CA ALA A 345 15.37 10.10 -10.80
C ALA A 345 15.86 11.06 -11.90
N ASP A 346 15.86 12.38 -11.65
CA ASP A 346 16.32 13.39 -12.60
C ASP A 346 17.82 13.21 -12.90
N LEU A 347 18.66 13.03 -11.87
CA LEU A 347 20.10 12.78 -12.04
C LEU A 347 20.41 11.45 -12.76
N ALA A 348 19.59 10.41 -12.55
CA ALA A 348 19.83 9.08 -13.12
C ALA A 348 19.22 8.87 -14.52
N THR A 349 18.23 9.67 -14.92
CA THR A 349 17.61 9.58 -16.25
C THR A 349 18.22 10.54 -17.25
N GLY A 350 18.55 11.75 -16.82
CA GLY A 350 18.91 12.85 -17.70
C GLY A 350 17.67 13.40 -18.43
N ALA A 351 17.33 14.66 -18.18
CA ALA A 351 16.18 15.30 -18.83
C ALA A 351 16.47 15.76 -20.27
N GLY A 352 17.65 15.43 -20.81
CA GLY A 352 18.08 15.64 -22.18
C GLY A 352 18.37 14.32 -22.92
N THR A 353 17.98 14.21 -24.19
CA THR A 353 17.80 12.91 -24.87
C THR A 353 19.11 12.12 -25.07
N HIS A 354 19.08 10.82 -24.77
CA HIS A 354 19.92 9.83 -25.41
C HIS A 354 19.09 8.63 -25.92
N LYS A 355 19.62 7.96 -26.95
CA LYS A 355 18.97 6.97 -27.80
C LYS A 355 18.30 5.82 -27.01
N GLY A 356 17.20 5.29 -27.56
CA GLY A 356 16.44 4.18 -26.97
C GLY A 356 17.24 2.88 -26.81
N HIS A 357 17.87 2.73 -25.66
CA HIS A 357 18.47 1.50 -25.15
C HIS A 357 18.20 1.37 -23.64
N ASP A 358 17.89 0.16 -23.15
CA ASP A 358 17.53 -0.07 -21.75
C ASP A 358 18.68 0.32 -20.77
N HIS A 359 18.48 1.36 -19.96
CA HIS A 359 19.25 1.53 -18.73
C HIS A 359 18.52 0.83 -17.57
N PRO A 360 19.02 -0.28 -16.98
CA PRO A 360 18.17 -1.22 -16.23
C PRO A 360 17.68 -0.80 -14.82
N ARG A 361 17.73 0.48 -14.45
CA ARG A 361 17.57 0.91 -13.04
C ARG A 361 16.53 2.01 -12.75
N VAL A 362 15.89 2.60 -13.76
CA VAL A 362 14.77 3.55 -13.54
C VAL A 362 13.59 3.17 -14.45
N LYS A 363 12.78 2.21 -13.98
CA LYS A 363 11.49 1.80 -14.60
C LYS A 363 10.27 2.09 -13.73
N GLN A 364 10.39 3.05 -12.83
CA GLN A 364 9.26 3.79 -12.27
C GLN A 364 9.33 5.21 -12.85
N ASP A 365 8.25 5.66 -13.51
CA ASP A 365 7.87 7.08 -13.37
C ASP A 365 7.61 7.26 -11.86
N PRO A 366 8.21 8.23 -11.16
CA PRO A 366 8.05 8.37 -9.72
C PRO A 366 6.56 8.44 -9.39
N SER A 367 6.13 7.62 -8.42
CA SER A 367 4.73 7.29 -8.19
C SER A 367 3.85 8.55 -8.16
N PRO A 368 2.67 8.55 -8.82
CA PRO A 368 1.76 9.69 -8.77
C PRO A 368 1.54 10.12 -7.32
N ARG A 369 1.65 11.44 -7.09
CA ARG A 369 1.64 12.09 -5.77
C ARG A 369 0.68 11.39 -4.81
N ASN A 370 1.23 10.60 -3.88
CA ASN A 370 0.49 9.74 -2.97
C ASN A 370 -0.65 10.51 -2.30
N ARG A 371 -1.85 9.91 -2.20
CA ARG A 371 -3.08 10.52 -1.64
C ARG A 371 -2.87 11.20 -0.28
N ARG A 372 -1.91 10.74 0.55
CA ARG A 372 -1.49 11.41 1.80
C ARG A 372 -1.05 12.88 1.60
N LEU A 373 -0.53 13.27 0.42
CA LEU A 373 -0.21 14.67 0.09
C LEU A 373 -1.45 15.56 -0.02
N PHE A 374 -2.61 15.00 -0.35
CA PHE A 374 -3.89 15.73 -0.37
C PHE A 374 -4.39 16.07 1.04
N GLN A 375 -3.83 15.41 2.07
CA GLN A 375 -4.09 15.62 3.50
C GLN A 375 -5.54 15.33 3.94
N LEU A 376 -6.28 14.55 3.14
CA LEU A 376 -7.66 14.18 3.43
C LEU A 376 -7.78 13.25 4.65
N ASP A 377 -6.77 12.41 4.89
CA ASP A 377 -6.68 11.43 5.99
C ASP A 377 -6.08 11.99 7.29
N VAL A 378 -5.82 13.31 7.35
CA VAL A 378 -5.22 13.92 8.54
C VAL A 378 -6.21 13.87 9.70
N ASN A 379 -5.82 13.13 10.73
CA ASN A 379 -6.60 12.88 11.94
C ASN A 379 -5.84 13.27 13.21
N TYR A 380 -6.55 13.22 14.33
CA TYR A 380 -6.13 13.68 15.65
C TYR A 380 -6.60 12.75 16.77
N ARG A 381 -6.75 11.44 16.50
CA ARG A 381 -7.36 10.44 17.42
C ARG A 381 -6.74 10.41 18.82
N TRP A 382 -5.44 10.71 18.93
CA TRP A 382 -4.67 10.76 20.17
C TRP A 382 -4.84 12.07 20.97
N SER A 383 -5.62 13.03 20.48
CA SER A 383 -5.76 14.35 21.10
C SER A 383 -6.59 14.31 22.38
N ALA A 384 -6.12 15.00 23.43
CA ALA A 384 -6.81 15.08 24.72
C ALA A 384 -8.16 15.84 24.69
N VAL A 385 -8.60 16.29 23.52
CA VAL A 385 -9.92 16.90 23.27
C VAL A 385 -10.77 16.10 22.26
N VAL A 386 -10.47 14.81 22.10
CA VAL A 386 -11.22 13.85 21.28
C VAL A 386 -11.85 12.78 22.18
N GLN A 387 -13.09 12.37 21.89
CA GLN A 387 -13.87 11.44 22.71
C GLN A 387 -14.71 10.48 21.87
N ASP A 388 -14.38 9.19 21.88
CA ASP A 388 -15.18 8.17 21.17
C ASP A 388 -15.77 7.16 22.17
N GLU A 389 -17.06 7.28 22.45
CA GLU A 389 -17.77 6.42 23.42
C GLU A 389 -18.15 5.04 22.84
N ARG A 390 -17.79 4.78 21.58
CA ARG A 390 -17.80 3.42 21.02
C ARG A 390 -16.67 2.56 21.60
N PHE A 391 -15.61 3.19 22.12
CA PHE A 391 -14.43 2.56 22.74
C PHE A 391 -14.30 2.95 24.22
N GLY A 392 -13.37 2.31 24.95
CA GLY A 392 -13.09 2.63 26.35
C GLY A 392 -12.16 3.84 26.51
N ASP A 393 -12.28 4.59 27.62
CA ASP A 393 -11.38 5.73 27.92
C ASP A 393 -9.90 5.31 27.96
N GLU A 394 -9.57 4.10 28.46
CA GLU A 394 -8.20 3.55 28.39
C GLU A 394 -7.73 3.19 26.98
N GLU A 395 -8.65 2.93 26.04
CA GLU A 395 -8.35 2.53 24.67
C GLU A 395 -8.09 3.77 23.80
N ASN A 396 -8.96 4.77 23.92
CA ASN A 396 -8.77 6.12 23.38
C ASN A 396 -7.42 6.71 23.85
N ALA A 397 -7.12 6.65 25.15
CA ALA A 397 -5.86 7.15 25.71
C ALA A 397 -4.60 6.36 25.32
N ARG A 398 -4.73 5.20 24.65
CA ARG A 398 -3.60 4.37 24.19
C ARG A 398 -3.33 4.48 22.67
N MET A 399 -4.16 5.19 21.91
CA MET A 399 -3.96 5.37 20.48
C MET A 399 -2.63 6.09 20.20
N GLN A 400 -1.73 5.43 19.47
CA GLN A 400 -0.46 6.03 19.04
C GLN A 400 -0.72 7.04 17.90
N PRO A 401 0.06 8.13 17.79
CA PRO A 401 -0.11 9.11 16.71
C PRO A 401 0.23 8.56 15.32
N ASP A 402 -0.78 8.07 14.59
CA ASP A 402 -0.73 7.87 13.13
C ASP A 402 -1.45 9.03 12.44
N ALA A 403 -0.68 10.07 12.12
CA ALA A 403 -1.17 11.34 11.60
C ALA A 403 -1.89 11.27 10.24
N TYR A 404 -1.81 10.15 9.52
CA TYR A 404 -2.38 9.97 8.18
C TYR A 404 -3.15 8.64 8.00
N GLY A 405 -3.30 7.85 9.05
CA GLY A 405 -4.15 6.65 9.08
C GLY A 405 -3.80 5.56 8.06
N VAL A 406 -4.72 4.59 7.92
CA VAL A 406 -4.65 3.48 6.95
C VAL A 406 -5.92 3.50 6.11
N GLU A 407 -5.84 3.19 4.82
CA GLU A 407 -7.02 3.15 3.95
C GLU A 407 -8.02 2.06 4.36
N GLY A 408 -9.33 2.38 4.32
CA GLY A 408 -10.40 1.45 4.67
C GLY A 408 -10.52 1.15 6.17
N HIS A 409 -10.52 2.17 7.03
CA HIS A 409 -10.86 2.05 8.45
C HIS A 409 -12.27 2.60 8.72
N ASP A 410 -12.93 2.12 9.78
CA ASP A 410 -14.17 2.71 10.29
C ASP A 410 -13.90 4.12 10.83
N ILE A 411 -14.72 5.10 10.48
CA ILE A 411 -14.53 6.52 10.84
C ILE A 411 -14.59 6.73 12.37
N LEU A 412 -13.55 7.37 12.95
CA LEU A 412 -13.34 7.55 14.39
C LEU A 412 -13.46 9.01 14.85
N ALA A 413 -13.68 9.23 16.15
CA ALA A 413 -13.45 10.56 16.72
C ALA A 413 -11.96 10.94 16.55
N GLY A 414 -11.71 12.21 16.23
CA GLY A 414 -10.43 12.74 15.82
C GLY A 414 -10.19 12.72 14.31
N ASP A 415 -11.01 12.00 13.54
CA ASP A 415 -10.91 12.00 12.07
C ASP A 415 -11.49 13.24 11.42
N ARG A 416 -11.08 13.47 10.19
CA ARG A 416 -11.70 14.42 9.28
C ARG A 416 -13.17 14.03 9.07
N ALA A 417 -14.09 14.98 9.24
CA ALA A 417 -15.53 14.74 9.08
C ALA A 417 -15.90 14.44 7.60
N PRO A 418 -16.57 13.31 7.28
CA PRO A 418 -17.11 13.03 5.95
C PRO A 418 -18.13 14.08 5.47
N ASP A 419 -18.23 14.25 4.15
CA ASP A 419 -19.39 14.91 3.54
C ASP A 419 -20.55 13.90 3.41
N ALA A 420 -21.76 14.43 3.24
CA ALA A 420 -22.90 13.68 2.76
C ALA A 420 -23.77 14.64 1.94
N PRO A 421 -23.95 14.40 0.62
CA PRO A 421 -24.89 15.14 -0.21
C PRO A 421 -26.33 14.60 -0.01
N ASP A 422 -27.26 15.16 -0.79
CA ASP A 422 -28.68 14.76 -0.83
C ASP A 422 -29.39 14.86 0.53
N LEU A 423 -29.03 15.89 1.31
CA LEU A 423 -29.67 16.24 2.57
C LEU A 423 -30.81 17.23 2.30
N LEU A 424 -32.06 16.77 2.31
CA LEU A 424 -33.23 17.64 2.14
C LEU A 424 -33.50 18.42 3.44
N VAL A 425 -33.48 19.75 3.38
CA VAL A 425 -33.77 20.61 4.56
C VAL A 425 -35.26 20.61 4.88
N LEU A 426 -35.61 20.17 6.09
CA LEU A 426 -37.00 20.01 6.56
C LEU A 426 -37.50 21.14 7.47
N THR A 427 -36.63 22.06 7.86
CA THR A 427 -36.96 23.20 8.72
C THR A 427 -36.33 24.46 8.16
N LYS A 428 -37.12 25.53 8.03
CA LYS A 428 -36.67 26.88 7.72
C LYS A 428 -35.47 27.25 8.57
N ALA A 429 -34.31 27.38 7.91
CA ALA A 429 -33.07 27.77 8.55
C ALA A 429 -33.31 29.05 9.35
N GLN A 430 -33.06 29.01 10.67
CA GLN A 430 -33.16 30.22 11.48
C GLN A 430 -32.14 31.24 10.95
N ALA A 431 -32.59 32.50 10.82
CA ALA A 431 -31.77 33.61 10.35
C ALA A 431 -30.73 34.04 11.40
N SER A 432 -29.82 33.13 11.78
CA SER A 432 -28.60 33.50 12.50
C SER A 432 -27.80 34.41 11.57
N GLY A 433 -27.54 35.64 11.98
CA GLY A 433 -26.89 36.69 11.18
C GLY A 433 -25.41 36.46 10.84
N SER A 434 -24.98 35.21 10.72
CA SER A 434 -23.65 34.83 10.26
C SER A 434 -23.61 34.70 8.74
N VAL A 435 -22.46 34.97 8.14
CA VAL A 435 -22.18 34.90 6.68
C VAL A 435 -22.15 33.45 6.12
N PHE A 436 -22.82 32.51 6.81
CA PHE A 436 -22.85 31.08 6.49
C PHE A 436 -24.30 30.57 6.42
N SER A 437 -24.98 30.92 5.33
CA SER A 437 -26.30 30.39 4.98
C SER A 437 -26.19 28.93 4.54
N CYS A 438 -26.91 28.03 5.22
CA CYS A 438 -27.28 26.75 4.64
C CYS A 438 -28.46 26.95 3.67
N ALA A 439 -28.87 25.89 2.95
CA ALA A 439 -30.01 25.93 2.05
C ALA A 439 -31.34 26.17 2.79
N ASP A 440 -32.35 26.70 2.08
CA ASP A 440 -33.69 26.94 2.63
C ASP A 440 -34.52 25.65 2.77
N GLU A 441 -35.65 25.73 3.47
CA GLU A 441 -36.62 24.64 3.58
C GLU A 441 -37.07 24.12 2.19
N GLY A 442 -37.07 22.80 2.02
CA GLY A 442 -37.38 22.15 0.74
C GLY A 442 -36.22 22.07 -0.26
N GLN A 443 -35.04 22.62 0.05
CA GLN A 443 -33.85 22.52 -0.80
C GLN A 443 -32.93 21.35 -0.36
N LEU A 444 -32.19 20.78 -1.32
CA LEU A 444 -31.09 19.84 -1.03
C LEU A 444 -29.82 20.60 -0.64
N THR A 445 -29.09 20.04 0.31
CA THR A 445 -27.77 20.53 0.77
C THR A 445 -26.82 19.36 1.05
N ARG A 446 -25.65 19.67 1.64
CA ARG A 446 -24.62 18.70 2.02
C ARG A 446 -23.96 19.09 3.34
N PHE A 447 -23.34 18.15 4.04
CA PHE A 447 -22.69 18.43 5.32
C PHE A 447 -21.59 19.51 5.24
N PHE A 448 -20.78 19.55 4.17
CA PHE A 448 -19.76 20.60 3.99
C PHE A 448 -20.32 22.02 3.77
N ASP A 449 -21.63 22.15 3.50
CA ASP A 449 -22.34 23.44 3.42
C ASP A 449 -23.12 23.77 4.72
N ILE A 450 -23.16 22.83 5.67
CA ILE A 450 -23.74 22.99 7.01
C ILE A 450 -22.66 23.32 8.07
N TYR A 451 -21.43 22.82 7.89
CA TYR A 451 -20.30 23.08 8.81
C TYR A 451 -19.75 24.50 8.65
N ALA A 452 -19.39 25.14 9.77
CA ALA A 452 -18.95 26.54 9.79
C ALA A 452 -17.81 26.78 10.79
N PRO A 453 -16.86 27.69 10.49
CA PRO A 453 -15.62 27.89 11.26
C PRO A 453 -15.82 28.64 12.59
N ASN A 454 -17.06 28.96 12.97
CA ASN A 454 -17.40 29.72 14.17
C ASN A 454 -18.19 28.95 15.23
N ARG A 455 -18.59 27.70 14.95
CA ARG A 455 -19.46 26.89 15.82
C ARG A 455 -19.19 25.39 15.69
N HIS A 456 -19.51 24.62 16.72
CA HIS A 456 -19.55 23.16 16.63
C HIS A 456 -20.88 22.71 16.03
N SER A 457 -20.84 21.74 15.13
CA SER A 457 -22.03 21.08 14.60
C SER A 457 -22.29 19.81 15.41
N VAL A 458 -23.43 19.75 16.11
CA VAL A 458 -23.83 18.60 16.93
C VAL A 458 -24.90 17.84 16.17
N VAL A 459 -24.50 16.75 15.53
CA VAL A 459 -25.31 15.97 14.58
C VAL A 459 -25.91 14.75 15.29
N PHE A 460 -27.22 14.58 15.23
CA PHE A 460 -27.97 13.53 15.91
C PHE A 460 -28.43 12.47 14.91
N PHE A 461 -27.98 11.24 15.14
CA PHE A 461 -28.30 10.03 14.38
C PHE A 461 -28.96 8.98 15.28
N GLY A 462 -29.75 8.09 14.69
CA GLY A 462 -30.47 7.01 15.36
C GLY A 462 -31.96 6.99 15.00
N PRO A 463 -32.81 6.30 15.77
CA PRO A 463 -34.20 6.05 15.34
C PRO A 463 -34.99 7.36 15.20
N SER A 464 -35.39 7.70 13.98
CA SER A 464 -36.01 9.00 13.66
C SER A 464 -37.20 9.35 14.53
N VAL A 465 -38.06 8.37 14.87
CA VAL A 465 -39.21 8.54 15.77
C VAL A 465 -38.75 8.91 17.20
N LEU A 466 -37.74 8.22 17.73
CA LEU A 466 -37.19 8.49 19.06
C LEU A 466 -36.56 9.88 19.11
N LEU A 467 -35.75 10.23 18.11
CA LEU A 467 -35.10 11.55 18.02
C LEU A 467 -36.12 12.69 17.90
N ALA A 468 -37.13 12.52 17.04
CA ALA A 468 -38.22 13.47 16.83
C ALA A 468 -39.03 13.71 18.13
N GLN A 469 -39.24 12.66 18.93
CA GLN A 469 -40.05 12.75 20.15
C GLN A 469 -39.25 13.07 21.44
N SER A 470 -37.92 13.27 21.36
CA SER A 470 -37.03 13.40 22.53
C SER A 470 -36.41 14.79 22.73
N PRO A 471 -37.16 15.83 23.15
CA PRO A 471 -36.61 17.16 23.45
C PRO A 471 -35.61 17.17 24.63
N ALA A 472 -35.51 16.07 25.39
CA ALA A 472 -34.49 15.86 26.42
C ALA A 472 -33.06 15.83 25.84
N LEU A 473 -32.88 15.39 24.58
CA LEU A 473 -31.57 15.30 23.91
C LEU A 473 -30.86 16.67 23.79
N LEU A 474 -31.62 17.75 23.75
CA LEU A 474 -31.11 19.12 23.67
C LEU A 474 -30.72 19.74 25.03
N GLN A 475 -31.01 19.09 26.17
CA GLN A 475 -30.76 19.65 27.50
C GLN A 475 -29.29 20.01 27.80
N PRO A 476 -28.25 19.26 27.36
CA PRO A 476 -26.86 19.67 27.54
C PRO A 476 -26.54 20.96 26.79
N LEU A 477 -27.03 21.09 25.55
CA LEU A 477 -26.75 22.21 24.67
C LEU A 477 -27.38 23.51 25.19
N ARG A 478 -28.57 23.43 25.80
CA ARG A 478 -29.25 24.56 26.47
C ARG A 478 -28.47 25.19 27.64
N LYS A 479 -27.38 24.57 28.11
CA LYS A 479 -26.50 25.10 29.16
C LYS A 479 -25.24 25.79 28.59
N LEU A 480 -25.09 25.83 27.28
CA LEU A 480 -23.94 26.37 26.56
C LEU A 480 -24.34 27.63 25.78
N PRO A 481 -23.40 28.52 25.44
CA PRO A 481 -23.69 29.69 24.61
C PRO A 481 -24.12 29.25 23.20
N VAL A 482 -25.29 29.69 22.76
CA VAL A 482 -25.96 29.23 21.53
C VAL A 482 -25.16 29.58 20.27
N GLU A 483 -24.42 30.67 20.29
CA GLU A 483 -23.56 31.14 19.20
C GLU A 483 -22.38 30.21 18.90
N LEU A 484 -22.02 29.31 19.82
CA LEU A 484 -20.93 28.35 19.66
C LEU A 484 -21.37 27.01 19.05
N LEU A 485 -22.66 26.85 18.73
CA LEU A 485 -23.30 25.58 18.39
C LEU A 485 -24.20 25.66 17.14
N ARG A 486 -24.52 24.49 16.58
CA ARG A 486 -25.65 24.22 15.68
C ARG A 486 -26.07 22.75 15.89
N ALA A 487 -27.23 22.53 16.49
CA ALA A 487 -27.83 21.21 16.69
C ALA A 487 -28.58 20.77 15.42
N ILE A 488 -28.18 19.63 14.84
CA ILE A 488 -28.64 19.14 13.55
C ILE A 488 -29.26 17.76 13.74
N LEU A 489 -30.54 17.59 13.39
CA LEU A 489 -31.20 16.30 13.38
C LEU A 489 -31.14 15.68 11.98
N VAL A 490 -30.67 14.44 11.86
CA VAL A 490 -30.63 13.68 10.61
C VAL A 490 -31.69 12.58 10.61
N ILE A 491 -32.73 12.76 9.81
CA ILE A 491 -33.77 11.76 9.57
C ILE A 491 -33.23 10.72 8.58
N SER A 492 -33.31 9.44 8.93
CA SER A 492 -32.87 8.32 8.08
C SER A 492 -33.77 8.17 6.85
N GLN A 493 -33.18 7.84 5.69
CA GLN A 493 -33.84 7.50 4.41
C GLN A 493 -35.06 6.56 4.55
N GLN A 494 -35.04 5.68 5.55
CA GLN A 494 -36.10 4.69 5.80
C GLN A 494 -37.35 5.29 6.46
N SER A 495 -37.33 6.59 6.81
CA SER A 495 -38.33 7.23 7.66
C SER A 495 -39.28 8.10 6.85
N LYS A 496 -40.58 7.96 7.11
CA LYS A 496 -41.57 8.88 6.57
C LYS A 496 -41.52 10.20 7.33
N VAL A 497 -41.11 11.27 6.64
CA VAL A 497 -41.04 12.62 7.19
C VAL A 497 -42.41 13.14 7.62
N GLU A 498 -43.46 12.80 6.87
CA GLU A 498 -44.85 13.19 7.09
C GLU A 498 -45.40 12.77 8.47
N ASP A 499 -44.90 11.65 9.02
CA ASP A 499 -45.36 11.05 10.28
C ASP A 499 -44.61 11.62 11.51
N LEU A 500 -43.71 12.60 11.34
CA LEU A 500 -42.81 13.10 12.38
C LEU A 500 -43.07 14.57 12.74
N SER A 501 -43.04 14.88 14.05
CA SER A 501 -42.96 16.24 14.57
C SER A 501 -41.65 16.44 15.33
N PHE A 502 -40.93 17.52 15.03
CA PHE A 502 -39.54 17.69 15.47
C PHE A 502 -39.40 18.59 16.72
N PRO A 503 -38.42 18.35 17.60
CA PRO A 503 -38.03 19.30 18.64
C PRO A 503 -37.36 20.54 18.01
N PRO A 504 -37.15 21.62 18.76
CA PRO A 504 -36.46 22.82 18.27
C PRO A 504 -34.94 22.57 18.14
N PHE A 505 -34.54 21.81 17.13
CA PHE A 505 -33.19 21.77 16.57
C PHE A 505 -32.95 23.04 15.72
N ASP A 506 -31.69 23.41 15.53
CA ASP A 506 -31.32 24.56 14.68
C ASP A 506 -31.46 24.24 13.18
N LEU A 507 -31.41 22.96 12.83
CA LEU A 507 -31.61 22.41 11.50
C LEU A 507 -32.11 20.96 11.58
N VAL A 508 -33.11 20.60 10.79
CA VAL A 508 -33.49 19.20 10.53
C VAL A 508 -33.27 18.90 9.05
N VAL A 509 -32.64 17.77 8.75
CA VAL A 509 -32.41 17.28 7.39
C VAL A 509 -32.87 15.83 7.23
N HIS A 510 -33.34 15.46 6.03
CA HIS A 510 -33.59 14.08 5.63
C HIS A 510 -32.48 13.60 4.70
N ASP A 511 -31.83 12.50 5.07
CA ASP A 511 -30.78 11.84 4.31
C ASP A 511 -31.37 11.01 3.15
N THR A 512 -31.80 11.66 2.07
CA THR A 512 -32.64 11.01 1.04
C THR A 512 -31.92 9.92 0.25
N SER A 513 -30.59 9.91 0.30
CA SER A 513 -29.73 8.90 -0.36
C SER A 513 -29.04 7.95 0.62
N GLY A 514 -29.30 8.05 1.93
CA GLY A 514 -28.69 7.21 2.97
C GLY A 514 -27.18 7.42 3.16
N HIS A 515 -26.66 8.57 2.73
CA HIS A 515 -25.23 8.89 2.73
C HIS A 515 -24.74 9.33 4.10
N ALA A 516 -25.52 10.13 4.85
CA ALA A 516 -25.10 10.61 6.16
C ALA A 516 -24.94 9.46 7.17
N TYR A 517 -25.90 8.54 7.22
CA TYR A 517 -25.79 7.36 8.11
C TYR A 517 -24.64 6.43 7.68
N LYS A 518 -24.49 6.18 6.37
CA LYS A 518 -23.45 5.31 5.81
C LYS A 518 -22.03 5.83 6.05
N GLU A 519 -21.74 7.07 5.65
CA GLU A 519 -20.37 7.61 5.71
C GLU A 519 -19.91 7.90 7.15
N TYR A 520 -20.84 8.08 8.10
CA TYR A 520 -20.53 8.15 9.54
C TYR A 520 -20.47 6.79 10.23
N GLY A 521 -20.78 5.69 9.54
CA GLY A 521 -20.74 4.34 10.09
C GLY A 521 -21.75 4.09 11.22
N ILE A 522 -22.96 4.67 11.13
CA ILE A 522 -24.00 4.61 12.16
C ILE A 522 -25.22 3.84 11.63
N SER A 523 -25.71 2.87 12.40
CA SER A 523 -27.00 2.23 12.11
C SER A 523 -28.16 3.20 12.37
N PRO A 524 -29.22 3.22 11.53
CA PRO A 524 -30.47 3.91 11.85
C PRO A 524 -31.10 3.50 13.19
N ASP A 525 -30.76 2.33 13.73
CA ASP A 525 -31.26 1.86 15.02
C ASP A 525 -30.47 2.39 16.23
N ASP A 526 -29.23 2.86 16.03
CA ASP A 526 -28.30 3.21 17.12
C ASP A 526 -28.23 4.73 17.39
N LEU A 527 -28.61 5.15 18.59
CA LEU A 527 -28.46 6.55 19.04
C LEU A 527 -26.98 6.95 19.11
N HIS A 528 -26.56 7.84 18.21
CA HIS A 528 -25.23 8.47 18.21
C HIS A 528 -25.35 9.98 18.01
N ILE A 529 -24.62 10.74 18.83
CA ILE A 529 -24.51 12.19 18.74
C ILE A 529 -23.08 12.52 18.36
N VAL A 530 -22.87 12.93 17.11
CA VAL A 530 -21.55 13.23 16.55
C VAL A 530 -21.29 14.73 16.66
N ILE A 531 -20.19 15.12 17.30
CA ILE A 531 -19.82 16.52 17.46
C ILE A 531 -18.69 16.83 16.48
N VAL A 532 -18.96 17.64 15.45
CA VAL A 532 -17.97 18.13 14.50
C VAL A 532 -17.45 19.49 14.97
N ARG A 533 -16.12 19.61 15.07
CA ARG A 533 -15.36 20.81 15.42
C ARG A 533 -15.41 21.86 14.29
N PRO A 534 -15.17 23.15 14.59
CA PRO A 534 -15.12 24.20 13.57
C PRO A 534 -14.03 24.02 12.48
N ASP A 535 -13.06 23.11 12.67
CA ASP A 535 -12.06 22.74 11.65
C ASP A 535 -12.47 21.53 10.77
N GLY A 536 -13.73 21.08 10.84
CA GLY A 536 -14.23 19.95 10.05
C GLY A 536 -13.60 18.61 10.47
N VAL A 537 -13.41 18.44 11.77
CA VAL A 537 -12.86 17.25 12.43
C VAL A 537 -13.92 16.75 13.41
N ILE A 538 -14.14 15.44 13.49
CA ILE A 538 -15.01 14.86 14.51
C ILE A 538 -14.34 15.03 15.88
N GLY A 539 -14.90 15.86 16.75
CA GLY A 539 -14.48 16.00 18.14
C GLY A 539 -14.97 14.83 19.00
N ALA A 540 -16.20 14.34 18.77
CA ALA A 540 -16.72 13.20 19.51
C ALA A 540 -17.74 12.35 18.75
N PHE A 541 -17.78 11.06 19.11
CA PHE A 541 -18.96 10.19 18.99
C PHE A 541 -19.48 9.93 20.42
N ALA A 542 -20.62 10.51 20.78
CA ALA A 542 -21.27 10.32 22.08
C ALA A 542 -22.52 9.44 21.95
N LYS A 543 -22.79 8.60 22.95
CA LYS A 543 -23.97 7.71 23.00
C LYS A 543 -25.19 8.34 23.68
N GLY A 544 -25.06 9.59 24.15
CA GLY A 544 -26.15 10.30 24.82
C GLY A 544 -25.76 11.67 25.36
N THR A 545 -26.69 12.27 26.08
CA THR A 545 -26.60 13.62 26.64
C THR A 545 -25.43 13.83 27.61
N GLU A 546 -25.06 12.79 28.37
CA GLU A 546 -23.92 12.82 29.28
C GLU A 546 -22.58 12.89 28.52
N GLY A 547 -22.44 12.14 27.42
CA GLY A 547 -21.26 12.17 26.57
C GLY A 547 -21.06 13.52 25.88
N VAL A 548 -22.14 14.13 25.41
CA VAL A 548 -22.14 15.52 24.90
C VAL A 548 -21.66 16.49 25.98
N ALA A 549 -22.13 16.34 27.22
CA ALA A 549 -21.67 17.15 28.34
C ALA A 549 -20.20 16.88 28.69
N LYS A 550 -19.72 15.64 28.63
CA LYS A 550 -18.31 15.25 28.84
C LYS A 550 -17.39 15.97 27.84
N TYR A 551 -17.74 15.97 26.55
CA TYR A 551 -16.97 16.65 25.50
C TYR A 551 -16.87 18.16 25.76
N PHE A 552 -18.01 18.85 25.94
CA PHE A 552 -18.00 20.30 26.13
C PHE A 552 -17.36 20.74 27.45
N ASN A 553 -17.42 19.93 28.51
CA ASN A 553 -16.67 20.18 29.75
C ASN A 553 -15.14 20.01 29.60
N THR A 554 -14.68 19.29 28.58
CA THR A 554 -13.24 19.12 28.27
C THR A 554 -12.72 20.32 27.47
N ILE A 555 -13.47 20.81 26.48
CA ILE A 555 -13.02 21.92 25.62
C ILE A 555 -13.36 23.33 26.12
N LEU A 556 -14.39 23.49 26.98
CA LEU A 556 -14.82 24.79 27.47
C LEU A 556 -14.37 25.08 28.91
N ALA A 557 -14.11 26.35 29.20
CA ALA A 557 -13.86 26.85 30.54
C ALA A 557 -15.13 26.76 31.41
N ARG A 558 -14.99 26.26 32.65
CA ARG A 558 -16.10 26.22 33.62
C ARG A 558 -16.49 27.64 34.02
N SER A 559 -17.72 28.05 33.64
CA SER A 559 -18.26 29.40 33.91
C SER A 559 -18.14 29.81 35.39
N PRO A 560 -17.73 31.05 35.71
CA PRO A 560 -17.63 31.55 37.08
C PRO A 560 -18.90 31.37 37.92
N ALA A 561 -20.08 31.43 37.29
CA ALA A 561 -21.37 31.28 37.93
C ALA A 561 -21.55 29.94 38.67
N ASN A 562 -20.86 28.87 38.24
CA ASN A 562 -21.04 27.53 38.78
C ASN A 562 -20.20 27.23 40.04
N ARG A 563 -19.45 28.20 40.59
CA ARG A 563 -18.65 27.99 41.82
C ARG A 563 -19.50 27.79 43.09
N ASN A 564 -20.77 28.16 43.08
CA ASN A 564 -21.65 28.10 44.26
C ASN A 564 -22.57 26.86 44.32
N ALA A 565 -22.68 26.07 43.25
CA ALA A 565 -23.60 24.93 43.17
C ALA A 565 -23.16 23.67 43.95
N GLY A 566 -21.96 23.68 44.56
CA GLY A 566 -21.37 22.53 45.26
C GLY A 566 -21.43 22.57 46.79
N LYS A 567 -22.39 23.30 47.40
CA LYS A 567 -22.47 23.50 48.87
C LYS A 567 -23.87 23.30 49.47
N SER A 568 -24.44 22.10 49.32
CA SER A 568 -25.48 21.60 50.22
C SER A 568 -25.53 20.07 50.20
N GLN A 569 -25.93 19.47 51.34
CA GLN A 569 -26.19 18.03 51.55
C GLN A 569 -25.00 17.09 51.26
N SER A 570 -24.13 16.79 52.23
CA SER A 570 -24.29 15.86 53.38
C SER A 570 -23.94 14.41 53.04
N GLY A 571 -23.03 13.71 53.73
CA GLY A 571 -22.09 14.13 54.77
C GLY A 571 -21.99 13.12 55.92
N PHE A 572 -20.78 12.70 56.28
CA PHE A 572 -20.40 12.24 57.62
C PHE A 572 -18.88 12.33 57.78
N SER A 573 -18.42 12.30 59.03
CA SER A 573 -17.03 12.52 59.46
C SER A 573 -16.02 11.51 58.91
N HIS A 574 -14.76 11.96 58.76
CA HIS A 574 -13.65 11.46 59.59
C HIS A 574 -12.57 12.54 59.73
N ALA A 575 -11.81 12.52 60.83
CA ALA A 575 -10.88 13.59 61.19
C ALA A 575 -9.44 13.11 61.39
N SER A 576 -8.50 14.01 61.06
CA SER A 576 -7.22 14.23 61.74
C SER A 576 -6.27 13.05 62.09
N ALA A 577 -5.16 13.04 61.34
CA ALA A 577 -3.79 13.22 61.85
C ALA A 577 -2.88 12.02 62.25
N ARG A 578 -1.61 12.19 61.81
CA ARG A 578 -0.32 11.86 62.46
C ARG A 578 -0.04 10.44 63.01
N LEU A 579 0.93 9.78 62.36
CA LEU A 579 2.26 9.46 62.94
C LEU A 579 2.32 9.12 64.46
N LEU A 580 2.47 7.84 64.81
CA LEU A 580 3.76 7.24 65.28
C LEU A 580 3.65 5.80 65.85
N LYS A 581 4.62 4.95 65.47
CA LYS A 581 5.34 3.91 66.26
C LYS A 581 4.63 2.88 67.20
N VAL A 582 5.16 1.64 67.08
CA VAL A 582 5.70 0.75 68.16
C VAL A 582 4.89 -0.46 68.69
N THR A 583 5.52 -1.65 68.51
CA THR A 583 5.49 -2.96 69.23
C THR A 583 4.21 -3.80 69.40
N ASP A 584 4.41 -5.12 69.21
CA ASP A 584 3.81 -6.32 69.86
C ASP A 584 2.28 -6.46 70.07
N GLY A 585 1.71 -7.66 70.11
CA GLY A 585 2.30 -8.98 69.89
C GLY A 585 1.71 -10.07 70.80
N ARG A 586 1.38 -11.25 70.21
CA ARG A 586 0.77 -12.46 70.84
C ARG A 586 -0.73 -12.29 71.14
N SER A 587 -1.69 -13.17 70.76
CA SER A 587 -1.77 -14.61 70.40
C SER A 587 -2.06 -15.57 71.57
N CYS A 588 -2.49 -16.81 71.23
CA CYS A 588 -2.98 -17.93 72.07
C CYS A 588 -4.51 -17.93 72.34
N LYS A 589 -5.20 -19.08 72.46
CA LYS A 589 -4.85 -20.53 72.34
C LYS A 589 -6.14 -21.34 72.02
N SER A 590 -6.20 -22.66 71.79
CA SER A 590 -5.33 -23.86 72.00
C SER A 590 -5.67 -24.91 70.91
N TRP A 591 -5.04 -26.07 70.71
CA TRP A 591 -3.97 -26.85 71.41
C TRP A 591 -2.75 -27.02 70.45
N GLY A 592 -1.78 -27.94 70.54
CA GLY A 592 -1.42 -29.04 71.45
C GLY A 592 -1.80 -30.43 70.92
N HIS A 593 -0.94 -31.46 70.85
CA HIS A 593 0.45 -31.72 71.30
C HIS A 593 1.04 -32.87 70.41
N LEU A 594 2.31 -33.33 70.33
CA LEU A 594 3.66 -33.21 70.98
C LEU A 594 4.75 -33.34 69.84
N SER A 595 6.09 -33.34 70.03
CA SER A 595 7.05 -32.54 70.83
C SER A 595 8.52 -32.96 70.56
N ASN A 596 9.49 -32.06 70.80
CA ASN A 596 10.90 -32.34 71.20
C ASN A 596 11.97 -32.82 70.17
N PRO A 597 13.31 -32.62 70.43
CA PRO A 597 14.11 -31.78 69.51
C PRO A 597 15.62 -32.16 69.30
N ASN A 598 16.39 -31.23 68.71
CA ASN A 598 17.88 -31.09 68.65
C ASN A 598 18.63 -32.02 67.64
N LEU A 599 19.81 -31.67 67.09
CA LEU A 599 20.87 -30.72 67.52
C LEU A 599 21.49 -29.89 66.33
N HIS A 600 22.57 -29.14 66.58
CA HIS A 600 23.10 -28.03 65.73
C HIS A 600 24.42 -28.34 64.97
N HIS A 601 24.86 -27.34 64.16
CA HIS A 601 26.19 -27.09 63.56
C HIS A 601 26.52 -27.70 62.18
N LEU A 602 27.46 -27.16 61.38
CA LEU A 602 27.75 -25.77 60.94
C LEU A 602 28.90 -25.79 59.89
N HIS A 603 29.00 -24.72 59.09
CA HIS A 603 30.08 -24.32 58.18
C HIS A 603 30.11 -24.85 56.73
N ALA A 604 30.74 -24.03 55.90
CA ALA A 604 30.96 -24.20 54.47
C ALA A 604 32.43 -23.88 54.16
N HIS A 605 33.02 -24.47 53.11
CA HIS A 605 33.75 -23.72 52.09
C HIS A 605 34.17 -24.56 50.86
N SER A 606 33.95 -23.99 49.68
CA SER A 606 34.75 -24.03 48.44
C SER A 606 35.56 -25.27 47.97
N LYS A 607 35.29 -25.61 46.69
CA LYS A 607 36.25 -25.80 45.56
C LYS A 607 36.99 -27.13 45.32
N TRP A 608 37.01 -27.44 44.01
CA TRP A 608 37.95 -28.28 43.21
C TRP A 608 37.85 -29.81 43.42
N PHE A 609 38.06 -30.72 42.45
CA PHE A 609 38.55 -30.85 41.05
C PHE A 609 39.55 -32.05 41.07
N SER A 610 39.90 -32.65 39.93
CA SER A 610 40.92 -33.73 39.77
C SER A 610 40.41 -35.17 40.09
N LEU A 611 40.65 -36.24 39.30
CA LEU A 611 41.11 -36.37 37.89
C LEU A 611 40.83 -37.80 37.33
N ARG A 612 41.12 -38.00 36.03
CA ARG A 612 41.58 -39.24 35.29
C ARG A 612 41.66 -40.58 36.07
N ASN A 613 41.41 -41.76 35.48
CA ASN A 613 41.62 -42.24 34.09
C ASN A 613 40.81 -43.56 33.86
N THR A 614 40.72 -44.29 32.74
CA THR A 614 41.32 -44.28 31.37
C THR A 614 40.31 -44.91 30.37
N LEU A 615 40.56 -44.91 29.05
CA LEU A 615 39.75 -45.63 28.05
C LEU A 615 40.18 -47.10 27.84
N SER A 616 39.20 -48.01 27.75
CA SER A 616 39.29 -49.33 27.12
C SER A 616 37.88 -49.90 26.91
N LYS A 617 37.48 -50.60 25.84
CA LYS A 617 37.82 -50.66 24.39
C LYS A 617 36.85 -51.69 23.80
N ARG A 618 36.17 -51.40 22.67
CA ARG A 618 35.39 -52.38 21.86
C ARG A 618 34.15 -53.00 22.59
N LEU A 619 33.11 -53.52 21.95
CA LEU A 619 32.76 -53.61 20.52
C LEU A 619 31.21 -53.55 20.33
N ARG A 620 30.78 -53.62 19.07
CA ARG A 620 29.39 -53.66 18.53
C ARG A 620 28.61 -54.91 19.06
N SER A 621 27.30 -55.08 18.91
CA SER A 621 26.35 -54.54 17.91
C SER A 621 24.85 -54.66 18.32
N THR A 622 23.98 -54.12 17.44
CA THR A 622 22.61 -54.58 17.08
C THR A 622 21.40 -54.44 18.03
N THR A 623 20.28 -54.09 17.37
CA THR A 623 18.84 -54.25 17.74
C THR A 623 18.22 -53.36 18.83
N ARG A 624 16.99 -52.92 18.51
CA ARG A 624 16.00 -52.18 19.32
C ARG A 624 16.47 -50.83 19.90
N LYS A 625 16.08 -49.73 19.24
CA LYS A 625 15.92 -48.44 19.91
C LYS A 625 14.79 -48.56 20.95
N ALA A 626 15.15 -48.72 22.22
CA ALA A 626 14.22 -48.43 23.31
C ALA A 626 13.97 -46.92 23.32
N THR A 627 12.70 -46.50 23.25
CA THR A 627 12.33 -45.09 23.43
C THR A 627 12.52 -44.75 24.91
N TRP A 628 13.60 -44.04 25.23
CA TRP A 628 13.85 -43.59 26.60
C TRP A 628 12.78 -42.56 27.01
N PHE A 629 11.88 -42.98 27.90
CA PHE A 629 10.95 -42.10 28.58
C PHE A 629 11.67 -41.39 29.72
N VAL A 630 11.99 -40.11 29.50
CA VAL A 630 12.68 -39.30 30.51
C VAL A 630 11.65 -38.79 31.52
N SER A 631 11.89 -39.04 32.81
CA SER A 631 11.12 -38.44 33.91
C SER A 631 11.30 -36.92 33.91
N LEU A 632 10.20 -36.17 34.05
CA LEU A 632 10.21 -34.71 34.01
C LEU A 632 11.13 -34.09 35.08
N LEU A 633 11.39 -34.80 36.17
CA LEU A 633 12.27 -34.38 37.26
C LEU A 633 13.76 -34.37 36.89
N ASN A 634 14.23 -35.34 36.09
CA ASN A 634 15.65 -35.43 35.70
C ASN A 634 16.04 -34.40 34.62
N PHE A 635 15.06 -33.78 33.95
CA PHE A 635 15.30 -32.92 32.79
C PHE A 635 15.87 -31.53 33.16
N LEU A 636 15.52 -31.00 34.33
CA LEU A 636 15.81 -29.61 34.74
C LEU A 636 17.30 -29.34 35.08
N GLU A 637 18.14 -30.37 35.07
CA GLU A 637 19.59 -30.27 35.33
C GLU A 637 20.40 -30.03 34.03
N HIS A 638 19.86 -30.44 32.87
CA HIS A 638 20.52 -30.38 31.56
C HIS A 638 20.42 -29.00 30.90
N LYS A 639 21.01 -27.99 31.55
CA LYS A 639 21.04 -26.56 31.14
C LYS A 639 22.45 -25.95 31.09
N SER A 640 23.49 -26.79 31.02
CA SER A 640 24.91 -26.40 31.10
C SER A 640 25.62 -26.56 29.75
N LYS A 641 26.83 -25.99 29.59
CA LYS A 641 27.63 -26.19 28.37
C LYS A 641 27.99 -27.66 28.10
N ASP A 642 28.07 -28.47 29.15
CA ASP A 642 28.45 -29.88 29.11
C ASP A 642 27.23 -30.82 29.10
N THR A 643 26.03 -30.29 29.36
CA THR A 643 24.74 -30.99 29.38
C THR A 643 23.61 -30.03 28.99
N GLN A 644 23.21 -29.98 27.71
CA GLN A 644 22.21 -29.03 27.19
C GLN A 644 21.09 -29.76 26.44
N TRP A 645 19.96 -29.96 27.11
CA TRP A 645 18.78 -30.61 26.53
C TRP A 645 17.59 -29.64 26.44
N ILE A 646 16.71 -29.85 25.45
CA ILE A 646 15.43 -29.16 25.32
C ILE A 646 14.29 -30.14 25.00
N VAL A 647 13.05 -29.73 25.28
CA VAL A 647 11.86 -30.39 24.74
C VAL A 647 11.27 -29.53 23.63
N VAL A 648 10.90 -30.16 22.51
CA VAL A 648 10.10 -29.56 21.44
C VAL A 648 9.02 -30.55 21.07
N ASP A 649 7.76 -30.17 21.29
CA ASP A 649 6.55 -30.98 21.09
C ASP A 649 6.68 -32.43 21.62
N ALA A 650 6.79 -32.54 22.94
CA ALA A 650 6.98 -33.79 23.71
C ALA A 650 8.26 -34.61 23.41
N LYS A 651 8.99 -34.35 22.33
CA LYS A 651 10.28 -34.99 22.01
C LYS A 651 11.43 -34.32 22.77
N VAL A 652 12.38 -35.12 23.27
CA VAL A 652 13.58 -34.63 23.98
C VAL A 652 14.77 -34.62 23.01
N TYR A 653 15.46 -33.48 22.91
CA TYR A 653 16.63 -33.29 22.04
C TYR A 653 17.88 -32.95 22.84
N ASP A 654 19.00 -33.64 22.56
CA ASP A 654 20.32 -33.29 23.07
C ASP A 654 21.02 -32.33 22.10
N LEU A 655 21.24 -31.10 22.54
CA LEU A 655 21.90 -30.05 21.77
C LEU A 655 23.34 -29.79 22.24
N THR A 656 23.86 -30.53 23.22
CA THR A 656 25.18 -30.31 23.85
C THR A 656 26.31 -30.19 22.82
N ARG A 657 26.38 -31.14 21.88
CA ARG A 657 27.38 -31.13 20.80
C ARG A 657 26.97 -30.29 19.58
N PHE A 658 25.71 -29.86 19.53
CA PHE A 658 25.18 -29.04 18.43
C PHE A 658 25.23 -27.54 18.74
N ALA A 659 25.36 -27.12 19.99
CA ALA A 659 25.27 -25.72 20.38
C ALA A 659 26.25 -24.81 19.63
N ASN A 660 27.51 -25.25 19.47
CA ASN A 660 28.54 -24.51 18.72
C ASN A 660 28.39 -24.63 17.19
N LEU A 661 27.46 -25.45 16.69
CA LEU A 661 27.11 -25.63 15.28
C LEU A 661 25.75 -25.01 14.92
N HIS A 662 25.08 -24.39 15.90
CA HIS A 662 23.78 -23.76 15.69
C HIS A 662 23.96 -22.44 14.91
N PRO A 663 23.24 -22.21 13.79
CA PRO A 663 23.45 -21.02 12.95
C PRO A 663 23.22 -19.67 13.66
N GLY A 664 22.35 -19.63 14.68
CA GLY A 664 22.15 -18.46 15.55
C GLY A 664 23.20 -18.32 16.67
N GLY A 665 24.31 -19.06 16.59
CA GLY A 665 25.30 -19.21 17.66
C GLY A 665 24.80 -20.05 18.84
N ALA A 666 25.71 -20.37 19.76
CA ALA A 666 25.41 -21.17 20.94
C ALA A 666 24.57 -20.42 21.99
N ALA A 667 24.72 -19.08 22.07
CA ALA A 667 24.13 -18.27 23.12
C ALA A 667 22.59 -18.33 23.17
N VAL A 668 21.93 -18.44 22.01
CA VAL A 668 20.45 -18.51 21.96
C VAL A 668 19.89 -19.81 22.55
N LEU A 669 20.67 -20.90 22.55
CA LEU A 669 20.27 -22.16 23.17
C LEU A 669 20.48 -22.15 24.70
N PHE A 670 21.49 -21.41 25.18
CA PHE A 670 21.73 -21.18 26.61
C PHE A 670 20.86 -20.06 27.22
N ALA A 671 19.94 -19.47 26.44
CA ALA A 671 19.01 -18.46 26.94
C ALA A 671 18.08 -19.02 28.03
N LYS A 672 17.73 -18.20 29.02
CA LYS A 672 16.86 -18.55 30.17
C LYS A 672 15.45 -19.03 29.76
N ALA A 673 15.02 -18.80 28.53
CA ALA A 673 13.78 -19.31 27.96
C ALA A 673 13.89 -20.72 27.34
N VAL A 674 15.10 -21.19 27.02
CA VAL A 674 15.36 -22.39 26.21
C VAL A 674 16.09 -23.49 26.99
N ALA A 675 17.12 -23.16 27.76
CA ALA A 675 17.99 -24.16 28.38
C ALA A 675 17.28 -24.99 29.48
N GLY A 676 17.29 -26.32 29.36
CA GLY A 676 16.63 -27.24 30.28
C GLY A 676 15.11 -27.07 30.34
N LYS A 677 14.47 -26.67 29.22
CA LYS A 677 13.05 -26.31 29.16
C LYS A 677 12.30 -26.92 27.98
N ASP A 678 10.97 -26.96 28.15
CA ASP A 678 10.03 -27.03 27.03
C ASP A 678 10.14 -25.72 26.24
N ALA A 679 10.75 -25.82 25.06
CA ALA A 679 11.08 -24.71 24.18
C ALA A 679 10.16 -24.69 22.94
N THR A 680 9.04 -25.43 22.97
CA THR A 680 8.15 -25.63 21.82
C THR A 680 7.71 -24.33 21.16
N ASP A 681 7.21 -23.35 21.94
CA ASP A 681 6.74 -22.07 21.41
C ASP A 681 7.90 -21.19 20.90
N VAL A 682 9.06 -21.24 21.57
CA VAL A 682 10.28 -20.52 21.16
C VAL A 682 10.84 -21.12 19.87
N PHE A 683 10.72 -22.44 19.68
CA PHE A 683 11.10 -23.12 18.45
C PHE A 683 10.23 -22.65 17.30
N TYR A 684 8.89 -22.77 17.40
CA TYR A 684 7.99 -22.39 16.29
C TYR A 684 7.92 -20.88 16.02
N GLY A 685 8.18 -20.02 17.00
CA GLY A 685 8.36 -18.58 16.78
C GLY A 685 9.59 -18.20 15.93
N LEU A 686 10.50 -19.15 15.68
CA LEU A 686 11.78 -18.94 14.99
C LEU A 686 12.06 -19.93 13.84
N HIS A 687 11.47 -21.13 13.84
CA HIS A 687 11.81 -22.26 12.97
C HIS A 687 10.58 -23.02 12.45
N ARG A 688 10.64 -23.48 11.20
CA ARG A 688 9.61 -24.33 10.58
C ARG A 688 9.72 -25.76 11.11
N HIS A 689 8.59 -26.48 11.25
CA HIS A 689 8.59 -27.89 11.69
C HIS A 689 9.55 -28.78 10.87
N GLU A 690 9.58 -28.55 9.56
CA GLU A 690 10.48 -29.15 8.54
C GLU A 690 11.96 -29.23 8.96
N VAL A 691 12.41 -28.36 9.88
CA VAL A 691 13.77 -28.40 10.43
C VAL A 691 13.98 -29.68 11.25
N LEU A 692 13.05 -30.07 12.11
CA LEU A 692 13.18 -31.26 12.97
C LEU A 692 13.26 -32.57 12.17
N GLU A 693 12.73 -32.57 10.95
CA GLU A 693 12.68 -33.73 10.06
C GLU A 693 14.01 -34.03 9.38
N ARG A 694 14.87 -33.01 9.18
CA ARG A 694 16.13 -33.14 8.44
C ARG A 694 17.07 -34.13 9.15
N PRO A 695 17.75 -35.06 8.44
CA PRO A 695 18.54 -36.13 9.06
C PRO A 695 19.59 -35.65 10.09
N GLN A 696 20.24 -34.50 9.87
CA GLN A 696 21.24 -33.95 10.78
C GLN A 696 20.67 -33.41 12.10
N TYR A 697 19.36 -33.17 12.18
CA TYR A 697 18.64 -32.69 13.36
C TYR A 697 17.76 -33.78 13.99
N LYS A 698 17.13 -34.63 13.18
CA LYS A 698 16.38 -35.82 13.63
C LYS A 698 17.23 -36.79 14.47
N ARG A 699 18.55 -36.85 14.22
CA ARG A 699 19.53 -37.60 15.02
C ARG A 699 19.83 -37.02 16.42
N LEU A 700 19.40 -35.78 16.71
CA LEU A 700 19.59 -35.13 18.02
C LEU A 700 18.48 -35.52 19.01
N GLN A 701 17.39 -36.14 18.54
CA GLN A 701 16.34 -36.67 19.41
C GLN A 701 16.87 -37.87 20.20
N ILE A 702 16.84 -37.77 21.53
CA ILE A 702 17.28 -38.84 22.45
C ILE A 702 16.12 -39.61 23.10
N GLY A 703 14.90 -39.04 23.11
CA GLY A 703 13.75 -39.67 23.74
C GLY A 703 12.45 -38.88 23.59
N ALA A 704 11.50 -39.15 24.50
CA ALA A 704 10.24 -38.44 24.63
C ALA A 704 9.85 -38.30 26.11
N VAL A 705 9.03 -37.29 26.41
CA VAL A 705 8.52 -37.04 27.77
C VAL A 705 7.41 -38.03 28.11
N ALA A 706 7.51 -38.71 29.25
CA ALA A 706 6.51 -39.67 29.71
C ALA A 706 5.11 -39.03 29.80
N GLY A 707 4.09 -39.74 29.33
CA GLY A 707 2.68 -39.33 29.39
C GLY A 707 2.27 -38.18 28.46
N ARG A 708 3.18 -37.55 27.72
CA ARG A 708 2.86 -36.51 26.72
C ARG A 708 2.74 -37.10 25.32
N LYS A 709 1.86 -36.52 24.51
CA LYS A 709 1.73 -36.77 23.07
C LYS A 709 2.18 -35.54 22.28
N GLU A 710 2.65 -35.79 21.06
CA GLU A 710 2.92 -34.77 20.05
C GLU A 710 1.62 -34.08 19.63
N LYS A 711 1.68 -32.78 19.36
CA LYS A 711 0.56 -31.94 18.88
C LYS A 711 0.77 -31.42 17.46
N PHE A 712 2.01 -31.28 17.03
CA PHE A 712 2.39 -30.63 15.78
C PHE A 712 3.07 -31.64 14.86
N ARG A 713 2.29 -32.23 13.94
CA ARG A 713 2.79 -33.10 12.87
C ARG A 713 3.08 -32.31 11.60
N ALA A 714 4.07 -32.73 10.81
CA ALA A 714 4.11 -32.39 9.40
C ALA A 714 2.96 -33.08 8.64
N LEU A 715 2.48 -32.45 7.57
CA LEU A 715 1.63 -33.12 6.58
C LEU A 715 2.49 -34.10 5.78
N SER A 716 2.02 -35.33 5.62
CA SER A 716 2.75 -36.45 5.02
C SER A 716 1.98 -37.07 3.86
N GLY A 717 2.70 -37.51 2.82
CA GLY A 717 2.10 -38.20 1.68
C GLY A 717 0.92 -37.45 1.05
N SER A 718 -0.29 -38.01 1.19
CA SER A 718 -1.56 -37.47 0.70
C SER A 718 -2.37 -36.64 1.71
N ASP A 719 -1.81 -36.24 2.85
CA ASP A 719 -2.53 -35.46 3.88
C ASP A 719 -3.05 -34.11 3.33
N LEU A 720 -4.22 -33.67 3.84
CA LEU A 720 -4.81 -32.35 3.58
C LEU A 720 -4.45 -31.37 4.70
N SER A 721 -4.32 -30.07 4.41
CA SER A 721 -4.11 -29.07 5.45
C SER A 721 -5.41 -28.75 6.19
N GLU A 722 -5.40 -28.93 7.52
CA GLU A 722 -6.51 -28.61 8.44
C GLU A 722 -6.66 -27.08 8.70
N VAL A 723 -5.80 -26.24 8.10
CA VAL A 723 -5.85 -24.78 8.23
C VAL A 723 -6.98 -24.22 7.34
N PRO A 724 -7.87 -23.34 7.85
CA PRO A 724 -8.92 -22.73 7.04
C PRO A 724 -8.40 -22.08 5.76
N TYR A 725 -9.11 -22.29 4.65
CA TYR A 725 -8.77 -21.84 3.30
C TYR A 725 -7.43 -22.37 2.71
N ALA A 726 -6.67 -23.22 3.41
CA ALA A 726 -5.40 -23.75 2.91
C ALA A 726 -5.57 -24.74 1.74
N GLU A 727 -6.68 -25.48 1.71
CA GLU A 727 -7.12 -26.27 0.55
C GLU A 727 -8.37 -25.63 -0.08
N PRO A 728 -8.65 -25.87 -1.37
CA PRO A 728 -9.92 -25.48 -1.99
C PRO A 728 -11.11 -26.15 -1.32
N GLY A 729 -12.25 -25.46 -1.26
CA GLY A 729 -13.45 -25.91 -0.53
C GLY A 729 -13.90 -27.34 -0.88
N TRP A 730 -13.76 -27.80 -2.12
CA TRP A 730 -14.17 -29.16 -2.51
C TRP A 730 -13.38 -30.30 -1.84
N LEU A 731 -12.18 -30.02 -1.30
CA LEU A 731 -11.38 -30.95 -0.49
C LEU A 731 -11.70 -30.86 1.02
N SER A 732 -12.36 -29.79 1.48
CA SER A 732 -12.70 -29.58 2.88
C SER A 732 -13.91 -30.42 3.31
N GLU A 733 -13.88 -30.92 4.55
CA GLU A 733 -15.00 -31.66 5.13
C GLU A 733 -16.23 -30.76 5.29
N GLY A 734 -17.42 -31.29 4.98
CA GLY A 734 -18.70 -30.57 5.04
C GLY A 734 -19.01 -29.65 3.85
N PHE A 735 -18.10 -29.48 2.89
CA PHE A 735 -18.31 -28.64 1.71
C PHE A 735 -18.71 -29.47 0.48
N HIS A 736 -19.70 -28.96 -0.27
CA HIS A 736 -20.16 -29.52 -1.54
C HIS A 736 -19.74 -28.61 -2.70
N ASN A 737 -19.42 -29.20 -3.86
CA ASN A 737 -19.04 -28.49 -5.08
C ASN A 737 -19.57 -29.28 -6.29
N PRO A 738 -20.17 -28.62 -7.31
CA PRO A 738 -20.82 -29.30 -8.43
C PRO A 738 -19.86 -29.85 -9.50
N TYR A 739 -18.56 -29.53 -9.43
CA TYR A 739 -17.60 -29.82 -10.49
C TYR A 739 -16.77 -31.09 -10.25
N TYR A 740 -16.54 -31.48 -8.99
CA TYR A 740 -15.66 -32.60 -8.64
C TYR A 740 -16.44 -33.83 -8.16
N ASN A 741 -15.98 -35.00 -8.61
CA ASN A 741 -16.56 -36.31 -8.30
C ASN A 741 -15.50 -37.28 -7.71
N ASP A 742 -15.80 -38.56 -7.60
CA ASP A 742 -14.89 -39.54 -7.02
C ASP A 742 -13.64 -39.84 -7.87
N SER A 743 -13.66 -39.72 -9.20
CA SER A 743 -12.43 -39.91 -10.00
C SER A 743 -11.42 -38.81 -9.68
N HIS A 744 -11.89 -37.56 -9.58
CA HIS A 744 -11.09 -36.41 -9.13
C HIS A 744 -10.52 -36.60 -7.73
N ARG A 745 -11.31 -37.09 -6.77
CA ARG A 745 -10.86 -37.34 -5.39
C ARG A 745 -9.82 -38.45 -5.32
N ARG A 746 -10.03 -39.56 -6.05
CA ARG A 746 -9.05 -40.67 -6.16
C ARG A 746 -7.75 -40.18 -6.81
N PHE A 747 -7.86 -39.42 -7.91
CA PHE A 747 -6.73 -38.87 -8.65
C PHE A 747 -5.92 -37.87 -7.82
N GLN A 748 -6.57 -36.89 -7.18
CA GLN A 748 -5.91 -35.89 -6.34
C GLN A 748 -5.14 -36.54 -5.19
N LYS A 749 -5.74 -37.53 -4.50
CA LYS A 749 -5.07 -38.22 -3.39
C LYS A 749 -3.82 -38.97 -3.86
N ALA A 750 -3.90 -39.71 -4.95
CA ALA A 750 -2.78 -40.45 -5.53
C ALA A 750 -1.69 -39.52 -6.07
N LEU A 751 -2.08 -38.42 -6.73
CA LEU A 751 -1.13 -37.47 -7.30
C LEU A 751 -0.43 -36.67 -6.19
N ARG A 752 -1.14 -36.27 -5.14
CA ARG A 752 -0.55 -35.62 -3.97
C ARG A 752 0.55 -36.49 -3.35
N GLN A 753 0.32 -37.80 -3.22
CA GLN A 753 1.33 -38.75 -2.75
C GLN A 753 2.56 -38.74 -3.68
N PHE A 754 2.37 -38.96 -4.99
CA PHE A 754 3.46 -38.98 -5.98
C PHE A 754 4.26 -37.65 -6.00
N VAL A 755 3.57 -36.52 -5.95
CA VAL A 755 4.20 -35.18 -5.94
C VAL A 755 4.96 -34.94 -4.64
N THR A 756 4.43 -35.35 -3.49
CA THR A 756 5.13 -35.24 -2.20
C THR A 756 6.38 -36.12 -2.12
N ASP A 757 6.34 -37.34 -2.68
CA ASP A 757 7.42 -38.33 -2.56
C ASP A 757 8.50 -38.22 -3.65
N VAL A 758 8.11 -37.93 -4.90
CA VAL A 758 8.99 -37.96 -6.08
C VAL A 758 9.39 -36.57 -6.54
N VAL A 759 8.43 -35.65 -6.65
CA VAL A 759 8.63 -34.34 -7.30
C VAL A 759 9.19 -33.31 -6.33
N ARG A 760 8.60 -33.20 -5.14
CA ARG A 760 8.97 -32.21 -4.10
C ARG A 760 10.45 -32.25 -3.68
N PRO A 761 11.09 -33.42 -3.46
CA PRO A 761 12.50 -33.45 -3.04
C PRO A 761 13.45 -32.93 -4.12
N GLU A 762 13.17 -33.24 -5.39
CA GLU A 762 13.91 -32.74 -6.55
C GLU A 762 13.69 -31.23 -6.72
N MET A 763 12.44 -30.78 -6.73
CA MET A 763 12.13 -29.35 -6.91
C MET A 763 12.77 -28.47 -5.84
N LEU A 764 12.71 -28.85 -4.55
CA LEU A 764 13.39 -28.12 -3.48
C LEU A 764 14.91 -28.03 -3.73
N ALA A 765 15.55 -29.13 -4.15
CA ALA A 765 16.98 -29.14 -4.46
C ALA A 765 17.34 -28.32 -5.71
N ARG A 766 16.42 -28.21 -6.69
CA ARG A 766 16.60 -27.42 -7.92
C ARG A 766 16.20 -25.95 -7.76
N GLU A 767 15.39 -25.60 -6.76
CA GLU A 767 15.20 -24.21 -6.31
C GLU A 767 16.47 -23.72 -5.60
N ASP A 768 17.05 -24.55 -4.71
CA ASP A 768 18.28 -24.24 -3.96
C ASP A 768 19.54 -24.15 -4.86
N ASP A 769 19.68 -25.01 -5.90
CA ASP A 769 20.90 -25.09 -6.73
C ASP A 769 20.75 -24.64 -8.20
N GLY A 770 19.53 -24.35 -8.64
CA GLY A 770 19.22 -23.76 -9.95
C GLY A 770 19.51 -24.62 -11.19
N LYS A 771 19.77 -25.92 -11.03
CA LYS A 771 20.11 -26.83 -12.15
C LYS A 771 18.86 -27.31 -12.90
N LYS A 772 19.06 -27.95 -14.05
CA LYS A 772 18.01 -28.73 -14.76
C LYS A 772 17.47 -29.85 -13.84
N ILE A 773 16.17 -30.12 -13.91
CA ILE A 773 15.54 -31.30 -13.31
C ILE A 773 16.26 -32.59 -13.75
N SER A 774 16.51 -33.51 -12.82
CA SER A 774 17.17 -34.78 -13.09
C SER A 774 16.32 -35.73 -13.96
N GLN A 775 16.98 -36.45 -14.89
CA GLN A 775 16.30 -37.36 -15.82
C GLN A 775 15.48 -38.43 -15.07
N SER A 776 15.97 -38.96 -13.94
CA SER A 776 15.24 -39.96 -13.13
C SER A 776 13.88 -39.48 -12.59
N VAL A 777 13.64 -38.17 -12.50
CA VAL A 777 12.32 -37.62 -12.16
C VAL A 777 11.45 -37.41 -13.41
N VAL A 778 12.06 -37.04 -14.54
CA VAL A 778 11.39 -37.02 -15.85
C VAL A 778 10.90 -38.42 -16.24
N ASP A 779 11.74 -39.45 -16.08
CA ASP A 779 11.39 -40.84 -16.40
C ASP A 779 10.18 -41.34 -15.60
N LYS A 780 10.07 -40.94 -14.32
CA LYS A 780 8.92 -41.26 -13.45
C LYS A 780 7.66 -40.46 -13.80
N LEU A 781 7.81 -39.21 -14.25
CA LEU A 781 6.69 -38.41 -14.77
C LEU A 781 6.16 -39.01 -16.08
N ALA A 782 7.04 -39.54 -16.93
CA ALA A 782 6.68 -40.29 -18.13
C ALA A 782 6.02 -41.64 -17.81
N GLU A 783 6.55 -42.41 -16.87
CA GLU A 783 5.97 -43.70 -16.40
C GLU A 783 4.53 -43.52 -15.91
N MET A 784 4.25 -42.45 -15.14
CA MET A 784 2.91 -42.09 -14.68
C MET A 784 2.06 -41.37 -15.75
N ASN A 785 2.57 -41.19 -16.97
CA ASN A 785 1.96 -40.47 -18.09
C ASN A 785 1.59 -38.99 -17.77
N ILE A 786 2.23 -38.37 -16.78
CA ILE A 786 1.93 -37.00 -16.33
C ILE A 786 2.30 -35.96 -17.41
N HIS A 787 3.28 -36.23 -18.26
CA HIS A 787 3.57 -35.37 -19.43
C HIS A 787 2.44 -35.38 -20.47
N ALA A 788 1.68 -36.48 -20.59
CA ALA A 788 0.53 -36.55 -21.49
C ALA A 788 -0.72 -35.90 -20.88
N MET A 789 -0.95 -36.11 -19.58
CA MET A 789 -2.09 -35.53 -18.83
C MET A 789 -2.02 -33.99 -18.70
N ARG A 790 -0.85 -33.38 -18.94
CA ARG A 790 -0.66 -31.91 -18.94
C ARG A 790 -0.83 -31.27 -20.34
N LEU A 791 -1.60 -31.92 -21.22
CA LEU A 791 -2.01 -31.42 -22.53
C LEU A 791 -3.55 -31.49 -22.69
N GLY A 792 -4.27 -31.45 -21.56
CA GLY A 792 -5.72 -31.67 -21.48
C GLY A 792 -6.19 -33.09 -21.82
N PRO A 793 -7.51 -33.34 -21.71
CA PRO A 793 -8.15 -34.54 -22.24
C PRO A 793 -8.05 -34.60 -23.77
N GLY A 794 -7.76 -35.78 -24.34
CA GLY A 794 -7.67 -35.90 -25.79
C GLY A 794 -7.18 -37.25 -26.33
N LYS A 795 -7.08 -37.34 -27.67
CA LYS A 795 -6.67 -38.54 -28.42
C LYS A 795 -5.34 -39.15 -27.93
N HIS A 796 -4.43 -38.33 -27.41
CA HIS A 796 -3.08 -38.71 -26.96
C HIS A 796 -3.06 -39.49 -25.64
N LEU A 797 -4.16 -39.47 -24.88
CA LEU A 797 -4.31 -40.25 -23.64
C LEU A 797 -4.77 -41.70 -23.90
N LYS A 798 -5.39 -41.99 -25.05
CA LYS A 798 -5.97 -43.30 -25.34
C LYS A 798 -4.91 -44.41 -25.29
N GLY A 799 -5.22 -45.49 -24.57
CA GLY A 799 -4.33 -46.63 -24.35
C GLY A 799 -3.24 -46.41 -23.27
N ARG A 800 -3.15 -45.23 -22.64
CA ARG A 800 -2.20 -44.96 -21.55
C ARG A 800 -2.78 -45.30 -20.18
N LYS A 801 -1.92 -45.75 -19.25
CA LYS A 801 -2.27 -45.92 -17.84
C LYS A 801 -2.00 -44.63 -17.07
N LEU A 802 -3.04 -43.81 -16.94
CA LEU A 802 -2.93 -42.49 -16.32
C LEU A 802 -2.69 -42.61 -14.82
N LEU A 803 -1.57 -42.07 -14.33
CA LEU A 803 -1.10 -42.20 -12.94
C LEU A 803 -1.12 -43.66 -12.46
N GLY A 804 -0.55 -44.57 -13.27
CA GLY A 804 -0.54 -46.02 -12.98
C GLY A 804 -1.87 -46.75 -13.23
N GLY A 805 -2.92 -46.03 -13.67
CA GLY A 805 -4.28 -46.55 -13.84
C GLY A 805 -5.23 -46.14 -12.71
N VAL A 806 -4.95 -45.05 -11.99
CA VAL A 806 -5.86 -44.49 -10.98
C VAL A 806 -7.12 -43.92 -11.64
N VAL A 807 -7.02 -43.38 -12.85
CA VAL A 807 -8.16 -42.99 -13.70
C VAL A 807 -7.98 -43.51 -15.12
N THR A 808 -9.06 -43.70 -15.87
CA THR A 808 -8.99 -44.04 -17.31
C THR A 808 -8.87 -42.78 -18.19
N PRO A 809 -8.43 -42.90 -19.46
CA PRO A 809 -8.48 -41.79 -20.43
C PRO A 809 -9.88 -41.23 -20.71
N GLU A 810 -10.94 -41.94 -20.32
CA GLU A 810 -12.34 -41.56 -20.46
C GLU A 810 -12.91 -40.91 -19.18
N GLU A 811 -12.31 -41.17 -18.01
CA GLU A 811 -12.58 -40.43 -16.77
C GLU A 811 -11.86 -39.07 -16.73
N PHE A 812 -10.74 -38.92 -17.46
CA PHE A 812 -9.85 -37.77 -17.37
C PHE A 812 -10.39 -36.54 -18.13
N ASP A 813 -10.38 -35.38 -17.48
CA ASP A 813 -10.90 -34.10 -17.98
C ASP A 813 -10.02 -32.89 -17.60
N TYR A 814 -10.46 -31.65 -17.84
CA TYR A 814 -9.69 -30.46 -17.46
C TYR A 814 -9.62 -30.21 -15.94
N PHE A 815 -10.53 -30.76 -15.12
CA PHE A 815 -10.41 -30.68 -13.65
C PHE A 815 -9.36 -31.67 -13.11
N HIS A 816 -9.18 -32.83 -13.73
CA HIS A 816 -8.03 -33.71 -13.45
C HIS A 816 -6.71 -33.01 -13.80
N GLU A 817 -6.65 -32.27 -14.90
CA GLU A 817 -5.46 -31.47 -15.25
C GLU A 817 -5.23 -30.27 -14.30
N LEU A 818 -6.31 -29.60 -13.87
CA LEU A 818 -6.26 -28.54 -12.84
C LEU A 818 -5.62 -29.06 -11.56
N ILE A 819 -5.99 -30.27 -11.13
CA ILE A 819 -5.42 -30.96 -9.96
C ILE A 819 -3.89 -31.16 -10.10
N ILE A 820 -3.36 -31.42 -11.31
CA ILE A 820 -1.91 -31.51 -11.54
C ILE A 820 -1.24 -30.16 -11.31
N SER A 821 -1.79 -29.11 -11.89
CA SER A 821 -1.27 -27.74 -11.75
C SER A 821 -1.36 -27.25 -10.29
N PHE A 822 -2.40 -27.67 -9.56
CA PHE A 822 -2.59 -27.37 -8.13
C PHE A 822 -1.58 -28.10 -7.24
N GLU A 823 -1.36 -29.40 -7.42
CA GLU A 823 -0.39 -30.13 -6.59
C GLU A 823 1.06 -29.67 -6.83
N TYR A 824 1.39 -29.14 -8.02
CA TYR A 824 2.64 -28.40 -8.25
C TYR A 824 2.65 -27.03 -7.54
N GLY A 825 1.58 -26.24 -7.67
CA GLY A 825 1.43 -24.94 -6.99
C GLY A 825 1.57 -25.00 -5.47
N ARG A 826 1.09 -26.09 -4.85
CA ARG A 826 1.21 -26.37 -3.40
C ARG A 826 2.65 -26.47 -2.90
N LEU A 827 3.64 -26.64 -3.78
CA LEU A 827 5.04 -26.78 -3.37
C LEU A 827 5.73 -25.46 -3.01
N GLY A 828 5.21 -24.31 -3.49
CA GLY A 828 5.75 -22.98 -3.13
C GLY A 828 7.18 -22.71 -3.63
N VAL A 829 7.56 -23.34 -4.75
CA VAL A 829 8.89 -23.29 -5.38
C VAL A 829 8.71 -22.92 -6.86
N ARG A 830 8.39 -21.65 -7.10
CA ARG A 830 7.99 -21.15 -8.42
C ARG A 830 9.18 -21.05 -9.38
N GLY A 831 10.42 -20.98 -8.87
CA GLY A 831 11.66 -20.90 -9.65
C GLY A 831 12.18 -22.25 -10.18
N SER A 832 11.60 -23.38 -9.79
CA SER A 832 11.94 -24.72 -10.29
C SER A 832 10.81 -25.35 -11.13
N MET A 833 9.59 -24.81 -11.05
CA MET A 833 8.38 -25.40 -11.64
C MET A 833 8.39 -25.47 -13.17
N ASP A 834 8.82 -24.42 -13.87
CA ASP A 834 8.86 -24.44 -15.33
C ASP A 834 9.88 -25.47 -15.88
N GLY A 835 10.87 -25.83 -15.06
CA GLY A 835 11.82 -26.90 -15.37
C GLY A 835 11.21 -28.30 -15.37
N LEU A 836 9.99 -28.50 -14.85
CA LEU A 836 9.18 -29.73 -15.03
C LEU A 836 8.62 -29.82 -16.47
N LEU A 837 9.48 -29.63 -17.47
CA LEU A 837 9.19 -29.68 -18.89
C LEU A 837 8.00 -28.79 -19.32
N ALA A 838 7.88 -27.56 -18.81
CA ALA A 838 6.83 -26.64 -19.27
C ALA A 838 6.89 -26.37 -20.78
N GLY A 839 8.09 -26.45 -21.37
CA GLY A 839 8.31 -26.45 -22.82
C GLY A 839 7.51 -27.52 -23.58
N GLY A 840 7.23 -28.67 -22.96
CA GLY A 840 6.34 -29.71 -23.51
C GLY A 840 4.89 -29.27 -23.62
N VAL A 841 4.37 -28.60 -22.58
CA VAL A 841 2.99 -28.08 -22.53
C VAL A 841 2.77 -26.98 -23.58
N ILE A 842 3.73 -26.07 -23.75
CA ILE A 842 3.59 -24.96 -24.71
C ILE A 842 4.00 -25.35 -26.14
N GLY A 843 4.98 -26.26 -26.30
CA GLY A 843 5.62 -26.56 -27.58
C GLY A 843 5.06 -27.78 -28.32
N LEU A 844 4.51 -28.78 -27.63
CA LEU A 844 4.01 -30.00 -28.26
C LEU A 844 2.60 -29.90 -28.87
N PRO A 845 1.61 -29.15 -28.31
CA PRO A 845 0.26 -29.13 -28.87
C PRO A 845 0.18 -28.69 -30.34
N PRO A 846 0.97 -27.71 -30.84
CA PRO A 846 0.99 -27.42 -32.28
C PRO A 846 1.43 -28.62 -33.14
N VAL A 847 2.33 -29.46 -32.64
CA VAL A 847 2.75 -30.70 -33.33
C VAL A 847 1.63 -31.75 -33.29
N LEU A 848 1.00 -31.93 -32.14
CA LEU A 848 -0.10 -32.89 -31.91
C LEU A 848 -1.36 -32.55 -32.73
N ASN A 849 -1.62 -31.26 -32.96
CA ASN A 849 -2.82 -30.77 -33.61
C ASN A 849 -2.63 -30.46 -35.11
N PHE A 850 -1.44 -30.04 -35.55
CA PHE A 850 -1.19 -29.55 -36.92
C PHE A 850 0.02 -30.16 -37.63
N GLY A 851 0.80 -31.04 -36.99
CA GLY A 851 1.87 -31.79 -37.68
C GLY A 851 1.33 -32.91 -38.56
N SER A 852 2.08 -33.32 -39.58
CA SER A 852 1.71 -34.50 -40.39
C SER A 852 1.64 -35.78 -39.54
N PRO A 853 0.96 -36.85 -39.98
CA PRO A 853 0.93 -38.13 -39.26
C PRO A 853 2.32 -38.70 -38.97
N GLU A 854 3.26 -38.51 -39.90
CA GLU A 854 4.67 -38.92 -39.79
C GLU A 854 5.41 -38.14 -38.69
N ILE A 855 5.25 -36.81 -38.67
CA ILE A 855 5.84 -35.95 -37.65
C ILE A 855 5.20 -36.21 -36.28
N GLN A 856 3.88 -36.42 -36.20
CA GLN A 856 3.20 -36.82 -34.96
C GLN A 856 3.74 -38.15 -34.45
N ALA A 857 3.84 -39.18 -35.31
CA ALA A 857 4.33 -40.51 -34.94
C ALA A 857 5.80 -40.50 -34.47
N LYS A 858 6.64 -39.64 -35.06
CA LYS A 858 8.04 -39.46 -34.65
C LYS A 858 8.16 -38.71 -33.32
N VAL A 859 7.59 -37.52 -33.22
CA VAL A 859 7.95 -36.53 -32.18
C VAL A 859 7.12 -36.66 -30.91
N VAL A 860 5.83 -36.99 -31.03
CA VAL A 860 4.94 -37.05 -29.85
C VAL A 860 5.37 -38.13 -28.84
N PRO A 861 5.77 -39.36 -29.24
CA PRO A 861 6.27 -40.35 -28.29
C PRO A 861 7.57 -39.91 -27.61
N GLU A 862 8.55 -39.40 -28.36
CA GLU A 862 9.86 -39.01 -27.81
C GLU A 862 9.74 -37.92 -26.72
N VAL A 863 8.81 -36.97 -26.90
CA VAL A 863 8.58 -35.88 -25.94
C VAL A 863 7.73 -36.34 -24.76
N LEU A 864 6.67 -37.13 -24.97
CA LEU A 864 5.83 -37.64 -23.88
C LEU A 864 6.55 -38.64 -22.99
N ASP A 865 7.49 -39.40 -23.55
CA ASP A 865 8.37 -40.31 -22.81
C ASP A 865 9.53 -39.57 -22.10
N GLY A 866 9.64 -38.24 -22.24
CA GLY A 866 10.70 -37.44 -21.61
C GLY A 866 12.12 -37.68 -22.16
N LYS A 867 12.23 -38.36 -23.31
CA LYS A 867 13.50 -38.68 -24.00
C LYS A 867 14.02 -37.50 -24.84
N LYS A 868 13.09 -36.67 -25.34
CA LYS A 868 13.37 -35.46 -26.13
C LYS A 868 12.63 -34.26 -25.56
N TYR A 869 13.24 -33.10 -25.69
CA TYR A 869 12.78 -31.85 -25.12
C TYR A 869 12.26 -30.93 -26.24
N ILE A 870 11.15 -30.23 -26.01
CA ILE A 870 10.57 -29.28 -26.97
C ILE A 870 10.34 -27.91 -26.30
N CYS A 871 10.32 -26.85 -27.10
CA CYS A 871 9.93 -25.51 -26.67
C CYS A 871 9.11 -24.76 -27.74
N LEU A 872 8.32 -23.79 -27.30
CA LEU A 872 7.59 -22.87 -28.16
C LEU A 872 8.43 -21.61 -28.42
N ALA A 873 8.85 -21.40 -29.66
CA ALA A 873 9.78 -20.36 -30.09
C ALA A 873 9.06 -19.25 -30.87
N VAL A 874 8.28 -18.43 -30.17
CA VAL A 874 7.53 -17.30 -30.75
C VAL A 874 8.18 -15.94 -30.52
N SER A 875 8.39 -15.56 -29.26
CA SER A 875 8.74 -14.19 -28.85
C SER A 875 10.13 -13.74 -29.30
N GLU A 876 10.25 -12.44 -29.64
CA GLU A 876 11.48 -11.84 -30.17
C GLU A 876 11.84 -10.53 -29.45
N ALA A 877 13.11 -10.13 -29.52
CA ALA A 877 13.61 -8.94 -28.84
C ALA A 877 12.93 -7.64 -29.27
N PHE A 878 12.50 -7.53 -30.55
CA PHE A 878 11.85 -6.35 -31.12
C PHE A 878 10.31 -6.43 -31.10
N ALA A 879 9.75 -7.64 -31.02
CA ALA A 879 8.31 -7.89 -31.05
C ALA A 879 7.67 -7.88 -29.64
N GLY A 880 8.38 -8.43 -28.65
CA GLY A 880 7.91 -8.45 -27.25
C GLY A 880 6.56 -9.16 -27.08
N SER A 881 5.52 -8.40 -26.75
CA SER A 881 4.13 -8.89 -26.63
C SER A 881 3.31 -8.77 -27.90
N ASP A 882 3.78 -8.02 -28.92
CA ASP A 882 3.14 -8.01 -30.24
C ASP A 882 3.67 -9.18 -31.08
N VAL A 883 2.95 -10.30 -31.03
CA VAL A 883 3.25 -11.49 -31.86
C VAL A 883 3.11 -11.19 -33.36
N GLY A 884 2.37 -10.15 -33.75
CA GLY A 884 2.29 -9.64 -35.13
C GLY A 884 3.52 -8.86 -35.59
N GLY A 885 4.44 -8.52 -34.68
CA GLY A 885 5.68 -7.80 -34.99
C GLY A 885 6.90 -8.70 -35.28
N LEU A 886 6.73 -10.03 -35.35
CA LEU A 886 7.86 -10.97 -35.45
C LEU A 886 8.60 -10.87 -36.80
N GLN A 887 9.93 -11.02 -36.74
CA GLN A 887 10.87 -10.76 -37.83
C GLN A 887 11.64 -11.99 -38.29
N THR A 888 11.70 -13.08 -37.50
CA THR A 888 12.32 -14.36 -37.93
C THR A 888 11.64 -14.84 -39.21
N THR A 889 12.40 -15.01 -40.29
CA THR A 889 11.89 -15.40 -41.60
C THR A 889 12.03 -16.90 -41.86
N ALA A 890 11.17 -17.42 -42.73
CA ALA A 890 11.38 -18.68 -43.42
C ALA A 890 11.17 -18.48 -44.93
N VAL A 891 12.17 -18.84 -45.73
CA VAL A 891 12.12 -18.76 -47.21
C VAL A 891 12.26 -20.15 -47.80
N ARG A 892 11.67 -20.42 -48.97
CA ARG A 892 11.84 -21.72 -49.64
C ARG A 892 13.14 -21.71 -50.45
N VAL A 893 13.96 -22.73 -50.25
CA VAL A 893 15.21 -22.96 -51.00
C VAL A 893 15.22 -24.38 -51.57
N ARG A 894 16.07 -24.61 -52.57
CA ARG A 894 16.35 -25.94 -53.13
C ARG A 894 17.81 -26.31 -52.92
N ASP A 895 18.07 -27.60 -52.71
CA ASP A 895 19.43 -28.14 -52.74
C ASP A 895 19.87 -28.51 -54.17
N GLU A 896 21.09 -29.04 -54.29
CA GLU A 896 21.70 -29.46 -55.56
C GLU A 896 20.95 -30.64 -56.22
N ASN A 897 20.16 -31.40 -55.44
CA ASN A 897 19.30 -32.48 -55.91
C ASN A 897 17.88 -32.01 -56.28
N GLY A 898 17.57 -30.72 -56.09
CA GLY A 898 16.27 -30.11 -56.36
C GLY A 898 15.22 -30.31 -55.26
N GLN A 899 15.57 -30.88 -54.10
CA GLN A 899 14.69 -31.05 -52.94
C GLN A 899 14.41 -29.69 -52.27
N GLU A 900 13.17 -29.45 -51.87
CA GLU A 900 12.77 -28.19 -51.22
C GLU A 900 12.87 -28.21 -49.68
N PHE A 901 13.37 -27.11 -49.13
CA PHE A 901 13.52 -26.86 -47.70
C PHE A 901 13.04 -25.45 -47.35
N TRP A 902 12.67 -25.23 -46.09
CA TRP A 902 12.69 -23.92 -45.47
C TRP A 902 14.12 -23.58 -45.06
N GLU A 903 14.64 -22.42 -45.46
CA GLU A 903 15.80 -21.79 -44.84
C GLU A 903 15.28 -20.76 -43.83
N VAL A 904 15.54 -20.99 -42.54
CA VAL A 904 15.03 -20.17 -41.41
C VAL A 904 16.14 -19.28 -40.87
N SER A 905 15.88 -17.98 -40.77
CA SER A 905 16.84 -17.00 -40.25
C SER A 905 16.19 -16.00 -39.29
N GLY A 906 16.79 -15.76 -38.13
CA GLY A 906 16.28 -14.81 -37.15
C GLY A 906 16.67 -15.13 -35.70
N THR A 907 16.03 -14.45 -34.74
CA THR A 907 16.32 -14.63 -33.31
C THR A 907 15.05 -14.63 -32.46
N LYS A 908 15.01 -15.53 -31.48
CA LYS A 908 13.94 -15.64 -30.49
C LYS A 908 14.50 -15.40 -29.08
N LYS A 909 13.69 -14.86 -28.18
CA LYS A 909 14.13 -14.43 -26.84
C LYS A 909 13.10 -14.82 -25.79
N TRP A 910 13.58 -15.10 -24.58
CA TRP A 910 12.76 -15.58 -23.45
C TRP A 910 12.13 -16.97 -23.67
N ILE A 911 12.78 -17.83 -24.45
CA ILE A 911 12.23 -19.14 -24.83
C ILE A 911 12.46 -20.17 -23.72
N THR A 912 11.44 -20.40 -22.91
CA THR A 912 11.40 -21.44 -21.85
C THR A 912 11.74 -22.82 -22.41
N ASN A 913 12.55 -23.59 -21.66
CA ASN A 913 13.13 -24.89 -22.05
C ASN A 913 14.10 -24.85 -23.25
N GLY A 914 14.31 -23.71 -23.91
CA GLY A 914 15.10 -23.60 -25.15
C GLY A 914 16.58 -23.99 -25.01
N VAL A 915 17.18 -23.86 -23.82
CA VAL A 915 18.55 -24.35 -23.55
C VAL A 915 18.63 -25.88 -23.66
N TYR A 916 17.55 -26.58 -23.32
CA TYR A 916 17.51 -28.05 -23.27
C TYR A 916 16.78 -28.68 -24.46
N ALA A 917 16.01 -27.91 -25.23
CA ALA A 917 15.18 -28.39 -26.31
C ALA A 917 15.97 -29.06 -27.45
N ASP A 918 15.51 -30.22 -27.88
CA ASP A 918 15.86 -30.88 -29.15
C ASP A 918 14.99 -30.38 -30.31
N TYR A 919 13.77 -29.90 -30.02
CA TYR A 919 12.77 -29.48 -30.99
C TYR A 919 12.25 -28.06 -30.69
N PHE A 920 12.13 -27.22 -31.71
CA PHE A 920 11.71 -25.82 -31.60
C PHE A 920 10.47 -25.57 -32.47
N THR A 921 9.30 -25.51 -31.83
CA THR A 921 8.04 -25.13 -32.50
C THR A 921 8.07 -23.63 -32.76
N THR A 922 8.46 -23.22 -33.96
CA THR A 922 8.95 -21.86 -34.26
C THR A 922 7.99 -21.09 -35.16
N ALA A 923 7.58 -19.90 -34.72
CA ALA A 923 6.78 -18.98 -35.53
C ALA A 923 7.66 -18.15 -36.45
N CYS A 924 7.46 -18.27 -37.77
CA CYS A 924 8.26 -17.59 -38.79
C CYS A 924 7.39 -16.75 -39.72
N ARG A 925 7.93 -15.66 -40.26
CA ARG A 925 7.33 -14.85 -41.32
C ARG A 925 7.68 -15.46 -42.67
N THR A 926 6.68 -15.77 -43.48
CA THR A 926 6.84 -16.31 -44.84
C THR A 926 6.35 -15.31 -45.88
N GLU A 927 6.80 -15.42 -47.13
CA GLU A 927 6.32 -14.53 -48.18
C GLU A 927 4.80 -14.62 -48.37
N PRO A 928 4.09 -13.50 -48.59
CA PRO A 928 2.64 -13.52 -48.83
C PRO A 928 2.22 -14.29 -50.09
N SER A 929 3.13 -14.41 -51.05
CA SER A 929 3.02 -15.21 -52.29
C SER A 929 2.76 -16.70 -52.04
N LEU A 930 3.18 -17.23 -50.88
CA LEU A 930 3.13 -18.66 -50.54
C LEU A 930 1.83 -19.08 -49.82
N ALA A 931 0.88 -18.16 -49.60
CA ALA A 931 -0.28 -18.37 -48.73
C ALA A 931 -1.57 -18.69 -49.48
N THR A 932 -2.25 -19.76 -49.05
CA THR A 932 -3.62 -20.09 -49.48
C THR A 932 -4.62 -19.03 -49.00
N GLY A 933 -5.54 -18.62 -49.87
CA GLY A 933 -6.66 -17.73 -49.50
C GLY A 933 -6.27 -16.30 -49.07
N GLY A 934 -5.09 -15.80 -49.43
CA GLY A 934 -4.71 -14.39 -49.25
C GLY A 934 -4.33 -13.95 -47.83
N LYS A 935 -4.22 -14.87 -46.87
CA LYS A 935 -3.86 -14.58 -45.46
C LYS A 935 -2.35 -14.45 -45.20
N GLY A 936 -1.57 -14.04 -46.20
CA GLY A 936 -0.12 -14.22 -46.21
C GLY A 936 0.66 -13.40 -45.17
N GLY A 937 1.10 -14.07 -44.10
CA GLY A 937 2.02 -13.48 -43.13
C GLY A 937 2.90 -14.49 -42.37
N TYR A 938 2.34 -15.59 -41.87
CA TYR A 938 3.02 -16.43 -40.87
C TYR A 938 2.93 -17.93 -41.16
N THR A 939 3.98 -18.67 -40.83
CA THR A 939 4.01 -20.14 -40.88
C THR A 939 4.70 -20.67 -39.63
N VAL A 940 4.21 -21.77 -39.07
CA VAL A 940 4.86 -22.45 -37.93
C VAL A 940 5.64 -23.65 -38.45
N ILE A 941 6.89 -23.78 -38.02
CA ILE A 941 7.81 -24.84 -38.44
C ILE A 941 8.35 -25.53 -37.19
N LEU A 942 8.35 -26.86 -37.18
CA LEU A 942 9.03 -27.64 -36.15
C LEU A 942 10.51 -27.81 -36.53
N ILE A 943 11.40 -27.07 -35.87
CA ILE A 943 12.83 -27.06 -36.21
C ILE A 943 13.58 -28.00 -35.25
N PRO A 944 14.19 -29.10 -35.72
CA PRO A 944 15.09 -29.91 -34.90
C PRO A 944 16.39 -29.15 -34.61
N ARG A 945 17.02 -29.40 -33.46
CA ARG A 945 18.36 -28.88 -33.17
C ARG A 945 19.38 -29.49 -34.12
N GLY A 946 20.15 -28.64 -34.77
CA GLY A 946 21.18 -29.01 -35.74
C GLY A 946 22.07 -27.82 -36.09
N GLU A 947 22.68 -27.87 -37.27
CA GLU A 947 23.51 -26.80 -37.83
C GLU A 947 22.74 -25.47 -37.95
N GLY A 948 23.43 -24.35 -37.72
CA GLY A 948 22.86 -23.00 -37.73
C GLY A 948 21.97 -22.63 -36.53
N LEU A 949 21.65 -23.56 -35.62
CA LEU A 949 20.80 -23.31 -34.44
C LEU A 949 21.63 -23.18 -33.15
N GLU A 950 21.87 -21.95 -32.70
CA GLU A 950 22.49 -21.67 -31.40
C GLU A 950 21.47 -21.35 -30.30
N THR A 951 21.79 -21.71 -29.05
CA THR A 951 21.01 -21.31 -27.87
C THR A 951 21.90 -20.84 -26.73
N LYS A 952 21.63 -19.64 -26.21
CA LYS A 952 22.39 -19.00 -25.11
C LYS A 952 21.45 -18.77 -23.91
N PRO A 953 21.83 -19.19 -22.68
CA PRO A 953 20.95 -19.09 -21.50
C PRO A 953 20.75 -17.62 -21.07
N ILE A 954 19.51 -17.26 -20.77
CA ILE A 954 19.15 -15.96 -20.22
C ILE A 954 19.11 -16.07 -18.69
N LYS A 955 19.86 -15.21 -17.99
CA LYS A 955 19.74 -15.06 -16.53
C LYS A 955 18.44 -14.33 -16.22
N THR A 956 17.50 -15.00 -15.55
CA THR A 956 16.20 -14.46 -15.14
C THR A 956 16.14 -14.23 -13.63
N SER A 957 15.15 -13.46 -13.16
CA SER A 957 14.89 -13.23 -11.72
C SER A 957 14.05 -14.33 -11.06
N TYR A 958 13.39 -15.17 -11.86
CA TYR A 958 12.41 -16.16 -11.37
C TYR A 958 12.97 -17.58 -11.39
N SER A 959 13.47 -18.08 -12.53
CA SER A 959 13.88 -19.48 -12.72
C SER A 959 15.17 -19.60 -13.54
N PRO A 960 16.26 -20.12 -12.94
CA PRO A 960 17.38 -20.68 -13.69
C PRO A 960 17.05 -22.07 -14.26
N THR A 961 16.26 -22.86 -13.53
CA THR A 961 15.86 -24.24 -13.81
C THR A 961 15.03 -24.40 -15.08
N ALA A 962 14.32 -23.35 -15.51
CA ALA A 962 13.50 -23.30 -16.72
C ALA A 962 14.27 -23.44 -18.03
N GLY A 963 15.61 -23.28 -18.03
CA GLY A 963 16.41 -23.33 -19.26
C GLY A 963 16.01 -22.27 -20.30
N THR A 964 15.62 -21.07 -19.85
CA THR A 964 15.13 -19.98 -20.70
C THR A 964 16.24 -19.46 -21.61
N ALA A 965 16.02 -19.46 -22.92
CA ALA A 965 17.03 -19.18 -23.94
C ALA A 965 16.79 -17.88 -24.73
N PHE A 966 17.90 -17.32 -25.21
CA PHE A 966 17.97 -16.66 -26.50
C PHE A 966 18.33 -17.73 -27.55
N VAL A 967 17.58 -17.78 -28.65
CA VAL A 967 17.76 -18.74 -29.75
C VAL A 967 18.12 -17.96 -31.00
N THR A 968 19.12 -18.43 -31.73
CA THR A 968 19.53 -17.86 -33.03
C THR A 968 19.39 -18.93 -34.09
N PHE A 969 18.76 -18.57 -35.21
CA PHE A 969 18.72 -19.36 -36.43
C PHE A 969 19.52 -18.61 -37.49
N ASP A 970 20.64 -19.18 -37.93
CA ASP A 970 21.38 -18.73 -39.10
C ASP A 970 21.21 -19.76 -40.21
N LYS A 971 20.36 -19.43 -41.20
CA LYS A 971 20.07 -20.25 -42.40
C LYS A 971 19.78 -21.73 -42.12
N VAL A 972 19.05 -22.01 -41.06
CA VAL A 972 18.73 -23.39 -40.63
C VAL A 972 17.81 -24.03 -41.67
N ARG A 973 18.30 -25.09 -42.33
CA ARG A 973 17.57 -25.82 -43.37
C ARG A 973 16.67 -26.89 -42.76
N VAL A 974 15.38 -26.82 -43.06
CA VAL A 974 14.34 -27.71 -42.50
C VAL A 974 13.45 -28.24 -43.62
N PRO A 975 13.24 -29.57 -43.77
CA PRO A 975 12.39 -30.10 -44.83
C PRO A 975 10.94 -29.60 -44.70
N LEU A 976 10.27 -29.32 -45.83
CA LEU A 976 8.92 -28.75 -45.83
C LEU A 976 7.88 -29.61 -45.05
N ALA A 977 8.11 -30.92 -44.92
CA ALA A 977 7.28 -31.84 -44.13
C ALA A 977 7.20 -31.51 -42.62
N TYR A 978 8.10 -30.68 -42.09
CA TYR A 978 8.08 -30.19 -40.69
C TYR A 978 7.23 -28.91 -40.51
N THR A 979 6.53 -28.45 -41.55
CA THR A 979 5.53 -27.38 -41.44
C THR A 979 4.37 -27.85 -40.57
N LEU A 980 3.91 -27.00 -39.65
CA LEU A 980 2.74 -27.27 -38.81
C LEU A 980 1.57 -26.41 -39.31
N GLY A 981 0.56 -27.07 -39.88
CA GLY A 981 -0.60 -26.42 -40.50
C GLY A 981 -0.34 -25.90 -41.92
N GLU A 982 -1.22 -25.02 -42.41
CA GLU A 982 -1.08 -24.41 -43.74
C GLU A 982 -0.08 -23.24 -43.75
N VAL A 983 0.62 -23.09 -44.87
CA VAL A 983 1.56 -21.99 -45.10
C VAL A 983 0.79 -20.66 -45.21
N GLY A 984 1.17 -19.68 -44.40
CA GLY A 984 0.46 -18.39 -44.26
C GLY A 984 -0.57 -18.35 -43.12
N ASP A 985 -1.14 -19.49 -42.71
CA ASP A 985 -2.16 -19.58 -41.65
C ASP A 985 -1.55 -19.79 -40.24
N GLY A 986 -0.22 -19.65 -40.11
CA GLY A 986 0.53 -19.94 -38.89
C GLY A 986 0.07 -19.15 -37.65
N MET A 987 -0.59 -18.00 -37.81
CA MET A 987 -1.17 -17.25 -36.68
C MET A 987 -2.30 -18.04 -35.99
N ARG A 988 -3.09 -18.84 -36.71
CA ARG A 988 -4.08 -19.75 -36.08
C ARG A 988 -3.39 -20.83 -35.26
N VAL A 989 -2.30 -21.40 -35.78
CA VAL A 989 -1.50 -22.45 -35.13
C VAL A 989 -0.82 -21.93 -33.85
N ILE A 990 -0.36 -20.66 -33.84
CA ILE A 990 0.19 -20.01 -32.65
C ILE A 990 -0.91 -19.75 -31.61
N LEU A 991 -2.00 -19.10 -32.01
CA LEU A 991 -3.04 -18.65 -31.09
C LEU A 991 -3.82 -19.79 -30.44
N SER A 992 -3.90 -20.97 -31.08
CA SER A 992 -4.71 -22.07 -30.57
C SER A 992 -4.25 -22.59 -29.19
N ASN A 993 -2.94 -22.57 -28.91
CA ASN A 993 -2.41 -23.10 -27.64
C ASN A 993 -2.43 -22.09 -26.48
N PHE A 994 -2.46 -20.78 -26.78
CA PHE A 994 -2.33 -19.73 -25.76
C PHE A 994 -3.46 -19.70 -24.72
N ASN A 995 -4.66 -20.20 -25.03
CA ASN A 995 -5.74 -20.27 -24.05
C ASN A 995 -5.46 -21.34 -22.98
N HIS A 996 -4.96 -22.51 -23.38
CA HIS A 996 -4.57 -23.58 -22.45
C HIS A 996 -3.35 -23.19 -21.62
N GLU A 997 -2.33 -22.57 -22.25
CA GLU A 997 -1.16 -22.02 -21.55
C GLU A 997 -1.55 -21.02 -20.45
N ARG A 998 -2.41 -20.03 -20.78
CA ARG A 998 -2.89 -19.02 -19.81
C ARG A 998 -3.69 -19.64 -18.67
N TRP A 999 -4.55 -20.61 -18.98
CA TRP A 999 -5.32 -21.35 -17.98
C TRP A 999 -4.40 -22.13 -17.02
N MET A 1000 -3.39 -22.83 -17.54
CA MET A 1000 -2.40 -23.55 -16.72
C MET A 1000 -1.61 -22.60 -15.80
N ILE A 1001 -1.22 -21.42 -16.28
CA ILE A 1001 -0.55 -20.38 -15.46
C ILE A 1001 -1.44 -19.94 -14.29
N VAL A 1002 -2.72 -19.66 -14.52
CA VAL A 1002 -3.62 -19.24 -13.43
C VAL A 1002 -3.94 -20.35 -12.45
N CYS A 1003 -3.99 -21.62 -12.89
CA CYS A 1003 -4.11 -22.77 -11.99
C CYS A 1003 -2.95 -22.80 -10.96
N VAL A 1004 -1.71 -22.64 -11.45
CA VAL A 1004 -0.52 -22.56 -10.60
C VAL A 1004 -0.57 -21.34 -9.69
N ALA A 1005 -0.86 -20.15 -10.24
CA ALA A 1005 -0.84 -18.90 -9.48
C ALA A 1005 -1.90 -18.88 -8.36
N ALA A 1006 -3.13 -19.34 -8.64
CA ALA A 1006 -4.20 -19.41 -7.64
C ALA A 1006 -3.88 -20.38 -6.49
N ARG A 1007 -3.37 -21.59 -6.78
CA ARG A 1007 -3.02 -22.54 -5.71
C ARG A 1007 -1.78 -22.11 -4.92
N THR A 1008 -0.87 -21.37 -5.54
CA THR A 1008 0.29 -20.77 -4.86
C THR A 1008 -0.16 -19.64 -3.92
N GLN A 1009 -1.06 -18.74 -4.34
CA GLN A 1009 -1.66 -17.74 -3.44
C GLN A 1009 -2.31 -18.38 -2.22
N ARG A 1010 -3.03 -19.50 -2.41
CA ARG A 1010 -3.67 -20.25 -1.33
C ARG A 1010 -2.67 -20.81 -0.31
N LEU A 1011 -1.48 -21.24 -0.73
CA LEU A 1011 -0.38 -21.60 0.17
C LEU A 1011 0.13 -20.39 0.97
N ILE A 1012 0.16 -19.19 0.36
CA ILE A 1012 0.60 -17.97 1.04
C ILE A 1012 -0.44 -17.50 2.07
N VAL A 1013 -1.74 -17.67 1.80
CA VAL A 1013 -2.82 -17.50 2.80
C VAL A 1013 -2.63 -18.44 3.99
N GLU A 1014 -2.40 -19.73 3.73
CA GLU A 1014 -2.13 -20.74 4.77
C GLU A 1014 -0.94 -20.35 5.66
N GLU A 1015 0.18 -19.92 5.06
CA GLU A 1015 1.38 -19.52 5.78
C GLU A 1015 1.21 -18.22 6.58
N CYS A 1016 0.44 -17.26 6.05
CA CYS A 1016 0.06 -16.05 6.79
C CYS A 1016 -0.89 -16.34 7.96
N LEU A 1017 -1.86 -17.25 7.80
CA LEU A 1017 -2.74 -17.68 8.90
C LEU A 1017 -1.96 -18.38 10.02
N LYS A 1018 -1.03 -19.28 9.67
CA LYS A 1018 -0.11 -19.91 10.64
C LYS A 1018 0.73 -18.86 11.37
N TRP A 1019 1.42 -17.99 10.63
CA TRP A 1019 2.33 -17.00 11.21
C TRP A 1019 1.61 -15.95 12.05
N ALA A 1020 0.43 -15.49 11.63
CA ALA A 1020 -0.38 -14.53 12.38
C ALA A 1020 -0.80 -15.05 13.76
N ASN A 1021 -1.05 -16.36 13.88
CA ASN A 1021 -1.40 -17.01 15.16
C ASN A 1021 -0.16 -17.40 15.98
N GLN A 1022 0.99 -17.65 15.37
CA GLN A 1022 2.24 -18.03 16.07
C GLN A 1022 3.06 -16.84 16.57
N ARG A 1023 3.08 -15.73 15.82
CA ARG A 1023 4.00 -14.61 16.10
C ARG A 1023 3.46 -13.69 17.18
N ILE A 1024 4.10 -13.71 18.35
CA ILE A 1024 3.86 -12.73 19.41
C ILE A 1024 4.52 -11.38 19.08
N ALA A 1025 3.74 -10.30 19.11
CA ALA A 1025 4.16 -8.89 19.03
C ALA A 1025 3.29 -8.05 19.98
N PHE A 1026 3.87 -7.05 20.65
CA PHE A 1026 3.17 -6.21 21.64
C PHE A 1026 2.40 -7.02 22.73
N GLY A 1027 2.93 -8.19 23.10
CA GLY A 1027 2.35 -9.07 24.12
C GLY A 1027 1.20 -9.98 23.67
N LYS A 1028 0.75 -9.90 22.42
CA LYS A 1028 -0.33 -10.73 21.84
C LYS A 1028 0.11 -11.34 20.50
N THR A 1029 -0.69 -12.23 19.91
CA THR A 1029 -0.46 -12.74 18.55
C THR A 1029 -0.66 -11.63 17.51
N LEU A 1030 0.00 -11.69 16.34
CA LEU A 1030 -0.27 -10.74 15.24
C LEU A 1030 -1.75 -10.73 14.84
N PHE A 1031 -2.44 -11.87 14.89
CA PHE A 1031 -3.88 -11.98 14.64
C PHE A 1031 -4.75 -11.11 15.58
N SER A 1032 -4.24 -10.71 16.76
CA SER A 1032 -4.99 -9.78 17.62
C SER A 1032 -5.07 -8.37 17.05
N GLN A 1033 -4.20 -8.01 16.11
CA GLN A 1033 -4.16 -6.68 15.49
C GLN A 1033 -5.20 -6.59 14.35
N ALA A 1034 -6.05 -5.55 14.37
CA ALA A 1034 -7.13 -5.39 13.39
C ALA A 1034 -6.60 -5.33 11.94
N VAL A 1035 -5.55 -4.55 11.69
CA VAL A 1035 -4.89 -4.42 10.38
C VAL A 1035 -4.35 -5.75 9.82
N VAL A 1036 -3.96 -6.70 10.68
CA VAL A 1036 -3.53 -8.04 10.25
C VAL A 1036 -4.75 -8.88 9.83
N ARG A 1037 -5.86 -8.81 10.57
CA ARG A 1037 -7.11 -9.50 10.19
C ARG A 1037 -7.70 -8.94 8.90
N GLN A 1038 -7.63 -7.63 8.70
CA GLN A 1038 -8.08 -6.99 7.46
C GLN A 1038 -7.27 -7.47 6.24
N LYS A 1039 -5.94 -7.52 6.33
CA LYS A 1039 -5.11 -8.10 5.27
C LYS A 1039 -5.43 -9.57 5.01
N LEU A 1040 -5.58 -10.38 6.06
CA LEU A 1040 -6.01 -11.78 5.94
C LEU A 1040 -7.38 -11.91 5.25
N ALA A 1041 -8.34 -11.03 5.54
CA ALA A 1041 -9.65 -11.01 4.88
C ALA A 1041 -9.53 -10.75 3.38
N HIS A 1042 -8.83 -9.68 2.96
CA HIS A 1042 -8.61 -9.40 1.53
C HIS A 1042 -7.83 -10.51 0.81
N MET A 1043 -6.87 -11.16 1.48
CA MET A 1043 -6.16 -12.32 0.91
C MET A 1043 -7.08 -13.54 0.74
N ILE A 1044 -7.99 -13.80 1.69
CA ILE A 1044 -8.98 -14.88 1.61
C ILE A 1044 -9.99 -14.61 0.48
N GLU A 1045 -10.54 -13.39 0.42
CA GLU A 1045 -11.44 -12.93 -0.64
C GLU A 1045 -10.84 -13.18 -2.04
N ARG A 1046 -9.59 -12.74 -2.25
CA ARG A 1046 -8.86 -12.93 -3.51
C ARG A 1046 -8.73 -14.41 -3.90
N VAL A 1047 -8.39 -15.32 -2.98
CA VAL A 1047 -8.21 -16.74 -3.33
C VAL A 1047 -9.53 -17.50 -3.55
N GLU A 1048 -10.61 -17.14 -2.83
CA GLU A 1048 -11.93 -17.73 -3.08
C GLU A 1048 -12.52 -17.25 -4.40
N ALA A 1049 -12.44 -15.94 -4.70
CA ALA A 1049 -12.86 -15.39 -6.00
C ALA A 1049 -12.05 -15.98 -7.17
N SER A 1050 -10.73 -16.13 -6.99
CA SER A 1050 -9.85 -16.79 -7.97
C SER A 1050 -10.23 -18.25 -8.19
N GLN A 1051 -10.56 -18.99 -7.12
CA GLN A 1051 -10.99 -20.39 -7.20
C GLN A 1051 -12.31 -20.51 -7.97
N ALA A 1052 -13.33 -19.73 -7.61
CA ALA A 1052 -14.66 -19.82 -8.20
C ALA A 1052 -14.65 -19.49 -9.71
N TRP A 1053 -13.95 -18.43 -10.12
CA TRP A 1053 -13.87 -18.05 -11.54
C TRP A 1053 -13.01 -19.04 -12.35
N LEU A 1054 -11.93 -19.58 -11.76
CA LEU A 1054 -11.13 -20.63 -12.39
C LEU A 1054 -11.93 -21.92 -12.61
N GLU A 1055 -12.67 -22.37 -11.60
CA GLU A 1055 -13.51 -23.57 -11.70
C GLU A 1055 -14.64 -23.38 -12.73
N PHE A 1056 -15.27 -22.21 -12.76
CA PHE A 1056 -16.25 -21.88 -13.80
C PHE A 1056 -15.66 -21.99 -15.22
N ILE A 1057 -14.49 -21.40 -15.48
CA ILE A 1057 -13.82 -21.47 -16.78
C ILE A 1057 -13.41 -22.91 -17.13
N THR A 1058 -12.93 -23.68 -16.15
CA THR A 1058 -12.56 -25.10 -16.32
C THR A 1058 -13.79 -25.94 -16.69
N HIS A 1059 -14.94 -25.67 -16.07
CA HIS A 1059 -16.21 -26.28 -16.43
C HIS A 1059 -16.66 -25.90 -17.85
N GLN A 1060 -16.47 -24.65 -18.30
CA GLN A 1060 -16.72 -24.29 -19.70
C GLN A 1060 -15.81 -25.04 -20.67
N MET A 1061 -14.52 -25.23 -20.34
CA MET A 1061 -13.57 -25.99 -21.18
C MET A 1061 -13.97 -27.46 -21.33
N ASN A 1062 -14.49 -28.11 -20.28
CA ASN A 1062 -15.06 -29.47 -20.38
C ASN A 1062 -16.29 -29.56 -21.30
N ASN A 1063 -17.04 -28.47 -21.47
CA ASN A 1063 -18.32 -28.43 -22.19
C ASN A 1063 -18.24 -27.71 -23.55
N MET A 1064 -17.04 -27.45 -24.06
CA MET A 1064 -16.80 -26.76 -25.33
C MET A 1064 -15.76 -27.47 -26.18
N SER A 1065 -16.03 -27.59 -27.48
CA SER A 1065 -15.03 -27.98 -28.47
C SER A 1065 -13.86 -26.99 -28.51
N TYR A 1066 -12.69 -27.42 -28.98
CA TYR A 1066 -11.48 -26.58 -29.02
C TYR A 1066 -11.67 -25.28 -29.83
N GLU A 1067 -12.48 -25.32 -30.89
CA GLU A 1067 -12.86 -24.14 -31.68
C GLU A 1067 -13.76 -23.18 -30.88
N GLU A 1068 -14.76 -23.70 -30.17
CA GLU A 1068 -15.59 -22.90 -29.28
C GLU A 1068 -14.80 -22.30 -28.12
N GLN A 1069 -13.84 -23.03 -27.52
CA GLN A 1069 -12.94 -22.47 -26.51
C GLN A 1069 -12.12 -21.31 -27.11
N SER A 1070 -11.67 -21.43 -28.36
CA SER A 1070 -10.92 -20.39 -29.06
C SER A 1070 -11.74 -19.13 -29.37
N ASP A 1071 -13.05 -19.24 -29.62
CA ASP A 1071 -13.92 -18.07 -29.86
C ASP A 1071 -14.59 -17.52 -28.59
N LYS A 1072 -15.07 -18.38 -27.69
CA LYS A 1072 -15.87 -18.03 -26.51
C LYS A 1072 -15.00 -17.70 -25.29
N LEU A 1073 -13.92 -18.46 -25.05
CA LEU A 1073 -13.14 -18.37 -23.81
C LEU A 1073 -11.84 -17.56 -23.92
N ALA A 1074 -11.37 -17.19 -25.11
CA ALA A 1074 -10.13 -16.43 -25.29
C ALA A 1074 -10.10 -15.09 -24.51
N GLY A 1075 -11.21 -14.34 -24.53
CA GLY A 1075 -11.36 -13.11 -23.74
C GLY A 1075 -11.51 -13.38 -22.24
N PRO A 1076 -12.46 -14.24 -21.80
CA PRO A 1076 -12.60 -14.62 -20.40
C PRO A 1076 -11.35 -15.19 -19.72
N ILE A 1077 -10.55 -16.01 -20.43
CA ILE A 1077 -9.28 -16.54 -19.91
C ILE A 1077 -8.23 -15.43 -19.79
N ALA A 1078 -8.18 -14.49 -20.72
CA ALA A 1078 -7.28 -13.33 -20.62
C ALA A 1078 -7.63 -12.44 -19.41
N LEU A 1079 -8.92 -12.17 -19.19
CA LEU A 1079 -9.41 -11.41 -18.02
C LEU A 1079 -9.19 -12.16 -16.70
N LEU A 1080 -9.46 -13.47 -16.65
CA LEU A 1080 -9.13 -14.33 -15.51
C LEU A 1080 -7.64 -14.27 -15.18
N LYS A 1081 -6.78 -14.27 -16.20
CA LYS A 1081 -5.32 -14.18 -16.04
C LYS A 1081 -4.87 -12.81 -15.58
N GLN A 1082 -5.46 -11.73 -16.09
CA GLN A 1082 -5.22 -10.38 -15.56
C GLN A 1082 -5.62 -10.29 -14.08
N PHE A 1083 -6.81 -10.78 -13.71
CA PHE A 1083 -7.30 -10.80 -12.33
C PHE A 1083 -6.38 -11.61 -11.40
N ILE A 1084 -6.20 -12.91 -11.65
CA ILE A 1084 -5.46 -13.83 -10.76
C ILE A 1084 -4.00 -13.42 -10.61
N THR A 1085 -3.35 -12.91 -11.66
CA THR A 1085 -1.93 -12.52 -11.57
C THR A 1085 -1.76 -11.17 -10.86
N ARG A 1086 -2.66 -10.20 -11.07
CA ARG A 1086 -2.71 -8.96 -10.29
C ARG A 1086 -3.00 -9.22 -8.80
N THR A 1087 -4.06 -9.96 -8.47
CA THR A 1087 -4.42 -10.27 -7.07
C THR A 1087 -3.34 -11.11 -6.40
N GLY A 1088 -2.58 -11.91 -7.15
CA GLY A 1088 -1.38 -12.58 -6.68
C GLY A 1088 -0.26 -11.64 -6.25
N ARG A 1089 -0.02 -10.55 -6.99
CA ARG A 1089 0.95 -9.52 -6.57
C ARG A 1089 0.47 -8.80 -5.31
N GLU A 1090 -0.79 -8.37 -5.26
CA GLU A 1090 -1.37 -7.73 -4.06
C GLU A 1090 -1.33 -8.66 -2.82
N THR A 1091 -1.58 -9.96 -3.01
CA THR A 1091 -1.48 -11.00 -1.96
C THR A 1091 -0.03 -11.19 -1.49
N ALA A 1092 0.95 -11.03 -2.38
CA ALA A 1092 2.37 -11.08 -2.02
C ALA A 1092 2.79 -9.86 -1.18
N ASP A 1093 2.29 -8.66 -1.52
CA ASP A 1093 2.53 -7.43 -0.76
C ASP A 1093 1.92 -7.51 0.65
N ASP A 1094 0.67 -7.97 0.77
CA ASP A 1094 0.01 -8.18 2.07
C ASP A 1094 0.74 -9.21 2.92
N ALA A 1095 1.17 -10.33 2.33
CA ALA A 1095 1.98 -11.34 3.00
C ALA A 1095 3.36 -10.81 3.42
N ALA A 1096 3.99 -9.95 2.60
CA ALA A 1096 5.28 -9.35 2.90
C ALA A 1096 5.21 -8.43 4.13
N GLN A 1097 4.10 -7.70 4.31
CA GLN A 1097 3.84 -6.90 5.52
C GLN A 1097 3.56 -7.78 6.75
N ILE A 1098 2.77 -8.85 6.61
CA ILE A 1098 2.46 -9.80 7.71
C ILE A 1098 3.73 -10.50 8.24
N PHE A 1099 4.70 -10.81 7.36
CA PHE A 1099 5.97 -11.40 7.75
C PHE A 1099 7.05 -10.37 8.15
N GLY A 1100 6.86 -9.09 7.83
CA GLY A 1100 7.85 -8.02 8.04
C GLY A 1100 9.19 -8.37 7.40
N GLY A 1101 10.31 -8.01 8.04
CA GLY A 1101 11.67 -8.29 7.54
C GLY A 1101 12.05 -9.77 7.32
N ARG A 1102 11.14 -10.73 7.54
CA ARG A 1102 11.31 -12.13 7.11
C ARG A 1102 10.88 -12.37 5.65
N SER A 1103 10.05 -11.51 5.06
CA SER A 1103 9.59 -11.67 3.66
C SER A 1103 10.70 -11.47 2.64
N ILE A 1104 11.79 -10.80 3.02
CA ILE A 1104 12.99 -10.60 2.20
C ILE A 1104 14.09 -11.65 2.45
N THR A 1105 13.80 -12.74 3.18
CA THR A 1105 14.77 -13.81 3.45
C THR A 1105 14.45 -15.09 2.71
N GLN A 1106 15.33 -15.49 1.78
CA GLN A 1106 15.25 -16.73 0.98
C GLN A 1106 15.26 -18.02 1.82
N GLY A 1107 15.67 -17.95 3.09
CA GLY A 1107 15.74 -19.09 4.01
C GLY A 1107 14.85 -18.94 5.25
N GLY A 1108 14.83 -19.98 6.08
CA GLY A 1108 14.13 -19.96 7.36
C GLY A 1108 12.61 -19.88 7.21
N MET A 1109 11.95 -19.09 8.08
CA MET A 1109 10.49 -18.99 8.14
C MET A 1109 9.87 -18.39 6.87
N GLY A 1110 10.40 -17.26 6.39
CA GLY A 1110 9.79 -16.46 5.33
C GLY A 1110 10.06 -16.90 3.90
N LYS A 1111 10.80 -18.00 3.70
CA LYS A 1111 11.25 -18.48 2.37
C LYS A 1111 10.16 -18.53 1.29
N LEU A 1112 8.93 -18.91 1.66
CA LEU A 1112 7.81 -19.05 0.72
C LEU A 1112 7.23 -17.68 0.32
N ILE A 1113 7.28 -16.73 1.26
CA ILE A 1113 6.86 -15.35 1.05
C ILE A 1113 7.87 -14.62 0.16
N GLU A 1114 9.18 -14.82 0.40
CA GLU A 1114 10.24 -14.34 -0.50
C GLU A 1114 10.07 -14.89 -1.90
N ASN A 1115 9.88 -16.21 -2.01
CA ASN A 1115 9.77 -16.88 -3.30
C ASN A 1115 8.61 -16.27 -4.10
N PHE A 1116 7.42 -16.27 -3.51
CA PHE A 1116 6.22 -15.76 -4.16
C PHE A 1116 6.28 -14.26 -4.47
N HIS A 1117 6.80 -13.41 -3.57
CA HIS A 1117 6.96 -11.98 -3.81
C HIS A 1117 8.00 -11.68 -4.91
N ARG A 1118 9.08 -12.46 -5.01
CA ARG A 1118 10.07 -12.34 -6.09
C ARG A 1118 9.55 -12.86 -7.43
N THR A 1119 8.69 -13.89 -7.43
CA THR A 1119 8.26 -14.56 -8.67
C THR A 1119 6.88 -14.17 -9.19
N SER A 1120 5.98 -13.60 -8.38
CA SER A 1120 4.64 -13.19 -8.84
C SER A 1120 4.63 -12.19 -10.02
N PRO A 1121 5.63 -11.31 -10.22
CA PRO A 1121 5.72 -10.50 -11.44
C PRO A 1121 6.02 -11.32 -12.71
N PHE A 1122 6.47 -12.57 -12.60
CA PHE A 1122 6.67 -13.43 -13.77
C PHE A 1122 5.36 -14.00 -14.31
N ASP A 1123 4.46 -14.49 -13.44
CA ASP A 1123 3.14 -14.96 -13.86
C ASP A 1123 2.31 -13.82 -14.47
N ALA A 1124 2.49 -12.58 -14.00
CA ALA A 1124 1.93 -11.37 -14.60
C ALA A 1124 2.35 -11.14 -16.07
N ILE A 1125 3.54 -11.61 -16.47
CA ILE A 1125 4.13 -11.40 -17.82
C ILE A 1125 3.98 -12.64 -18.72
N LEU A 1126 4.12 -13.84 -18.18
CA LEU A 1126 4.04 -15.12 -18.91
C LEU A 1126 2.63 -15.31 -19.51
N GLY A 1127 2.54 -15.86 -20.72
CA GLY A 1127 1.28 -15.98 -21.49
C GLY A 1127 0.68 -14.64 -21.99
N GLY A 1128 1.29 -13.51 -21.63
CA GLY A 1128 0.87 -12.15 -21.97
C GLY A 1128 0.83 -11.23 -20.74
N ALA A 1129 1.34 -10.01 -20.88
CA ALA A 1129 1.30 -8.99 -19.82
C ALA A 1129 -0.13 -8.60 -19.44
N GLU A 1130 -0.37 -8.30 -18.16
CA GLU A 1130 -1.70 -7.97 -17.59
C GLU A 1130 -2.52 -7.00 -18.47
N ASP A 1131 -1.94 -5.88 -18.89
CA ASP A 1131 -2.64 -4.86 -19.70
C ASP A 1131 -3.03 -5.37 -21.09
N VAL A 1132 -2.14 -6.14 -21.74
CA VAL A 1132 -2.38 -6.77 -23.05
C VAL A 1132 -3.48 -7.83 -22.96
N MET A 1133 -3.65 -8.46 -21.79
CA MET A 1133 -4.71 -9.43 -21.52
C MET A 1133 -6.06 -8.74 -21.24
N GLY A 1134 -6.06 -7.60 -20.55
CA GLY A 1134 -7.25 -6.76 -20.41
C GLY A 1134 -7.76 -6.24 -21.75
N ASP A 1135 -6.87 -5.66 -22.56
CA ASP A 1135 -7.16 -5.20 -23.91
C ASP A 1135 -7.60 -6.35 -24.85
N LEU A 1136 -6.96 -7.52 -24.78
CA LEU A 1136 -7.44 -8.73 -25.50
C LEU A 1136 -8.87 -9.11 -25.07
N GLY A 1137 -9.17 -9.06 -23.77
CA GLY A 1137 -10.51 -9.28 -23.24
C GLY A 1137 -11.55 -8.33 -23.84
N VAL A 1138 -11.29 -7.02 -23.77
CA VAL A 1138 -12.17 -5.99 -24.33
C VAL A 1138 -12.30 -6.11 -25.85
N ARG A 1139 -11.22 -6.38 -26.59
CA ARG A 1139 -11.27 -6.58 -28.05
C ARG A 1139 -12.12 -7.77 -28.46
N GLN A 1140 -12.13 -8.87 -27.70
CA GLN A 1140 -13.04 -10.00 -27.98
C GLN A 1140 -14.51 -9.65 -27.72
N VAL A 1141 -14.80 -8.85 -26.69
CA VAL A 1141 -16.16 -8.33 -26.44
C VAL A 1141 -16.60 -7.40 -27.57
N MET A 1142 -15.77 -6.41 -27.94
CA MET A 1142 -16.10 -5.44 -28.99
C MET A 1142 -16.24 -6.07 -30.38
N ARG A 1143 -15.54 -7.19 -30.67
CA ARG A 1143 -15.74 -7.99 -31.88
C ARG A 1143 -17.17 -8.56 -31.98
N LYS A 1144 -17.82 -8.80 -30.84
CA LYS A 1144 -19.14 -9.45 -30.72
C LYS A 1144 -20.27 -8.49 -30.33
N MET A 1145 -19.95 -7.24 -30.00
CA MET A 1145 -20.92 -6.21 -29.61
C MET A 1145 -21.94 -5.96 -30.74
N PRO A 1146 -23.26 -6.14 -30.51
CA PRO A 1146 -24.26 -5.93 -31.55
C PRO A 1146 -24.27 -4.47 -32.02
N LYS A 1147 -24.08 -4.25 -33.33
CA LYS A 1147 -23.97 -2.88 -33.91
C LYS A 1147 -25.18 -1.99 -33.61
N HIS A 1148 -26.36 -2.60 -33.38
CA HIS A 1148 -27.63 -1.95 -33.07
C HIS A 1148 -27.88 -1.74 -31.57
N ALA A 1149 -27.05 -2.28 -30.66
CA ALA A 1149 -27.22 -2.07 -29.23
C ALA A 1149 -26.87 -0.61 -28.86
N ARG A 1150 -27.80 0.08 -28.20
CA ARG A 1150 -27.67 1.44 -27.68
C ARG A 1150 -28.37 1.51 -26.31
N LEU A 1151 -28.03 2.55 -25.55
CA LEU A 1151 -28.75 2.99 -24.36
C LEU A 1151 -29.77 4.05 -24.75
#